data_AF-A0A7C4LB80-F1
#
_entry.id   AF-A0A7C4LB80-F1
#
_cell.length_a   1.000
_cell.length_b   1.000
_cell.length_c   1.000
_cell.angle_alpha   90.00
_cell.angle_beta   90.00
_cell.angle_gamma   90.00
#
_symmetry.space_group_name_H-M   'P 1'
#
loop_
_entity.id
_entity.type
_entity.pdbx_description
1 polymer ?
#
loop_
_entity_poly.entity_id
_entity_poly.type
_entity_poly.pdbx_seq_one_letter_code
_entity_poly.pdbx_strand_id
1 'polypeptide(L)'
;MTPRLVPRLRRVAAGLLLLASLGQALPAARADDAPPTPDAAREPAAAGPASIFLPLVSRESGALPANLLANGDFESGSLAGWEAGGATVSTVYAHSGQASARLANQFMRTTISTMPGQAYKATAWVRIVSESGDDWGGFRLAAYGPDWEVLAEVGPLLQSQRGAEWFKIALSFTAAAATTPIEIGYFGGPGRQMVAHVDDVTAFVKGANRPPVLSAALTPALSGLPGTQTFNLVADDADGAVARILWDFGDGARAFAASGARGVAVPGHYTATVSVTDDDGALVTRAIPWTAAQAGFPALIVSAPAAAETTVSTPDLAVSGSAGGAAGVIVSTDRGFVGAANGGAAWDIRVPLQPGWNRLLVQARGADGRVVTQERRVRYAPPGELAFGQVQHAATVERWQPLEITFNLENSAATHPQFPYGAAMPPGLSRIDGVTVDALFTPDNWATVYRRPAFLYQPYERALKDGQEWLYLTGRPVWKVRFAPPSTGPWRFRLEAVEARGAARSAERTFTVNAAAAGNHGPVRVARNDARYFEFADGALFLGNGHGVGYDSARFSYDAVDQFNAIGAGNQQFFRWWLSGEGRLWGSAWQAWRSRTLTGDGYIPATGLTLERAYGDGMAALRLDADNPIMFQGFDTGRPALIPGRAYRLVVRWRTEAVTGPRQAGQPHGVVVKFTGWPEPGETGALPALVPHVNGDTPWHVAYADFVAGAHFAENIALILENATGGAAYVDAVALYERLEGGALGPQLLRHPAFNSHLAFDPVQSAGVDAILAEANARGFYYKLVISEKNEYLLNRLAPDGLPDPLGGHFDGADGAPARWLHEAYWRYLFARFGAYRSVHSWELVNEAAPAPGAHFQLAAALARRAAADGNPHPATTSTWATLAEAAWKDPASAALGYADFHAYVRATGWLEPRDQLADDSARFFNEYDLAARAAGFGKPVVWGEMGIDGAGDEEPRLAADLNGVWLHKLTWARTGPGGVYPLYWYTDNLFDKALHPIYGAWNRFMAGLPLNNGRYQDAAATASNAGLRVLGQKDLTAGWAHIWIDNRAHTWRSVVDGRTVAPVSGTVRVALGRANTRYSVAWYDTATGRVSRTQTLTADSSGVLALTVTNLRTDTAARITRK
;
A
#
# COMPACT_ATOMS: atom_id res chain seq x y z
N MET A 1 -22.92 -24.25 -26.19
CA MET A 1 -21.79 -25.16 -25.95
C MET A 1 -20.53 -24.35 -26.15
N THR A 2 -19.93 -23.90 -25.05
CA THR A 2 -18.84 -22.91 -25.06
C THR A 2 -17.89 -23.32 -23.94
N PRO A 3 -16.59 -23.58 -24.19
CA PRO A 3 -15.70 -24.08 -23.16
C PRO A 3 -15.42 -22.97 -22.15
N ARG A 4 -15.64 -23.26 -20.86
CA ARG A 4 -15.23 -22.42 -19.74
C ARG A 4 -13.70 -22.35 -19.71
N LEU A 5 -13.15 -21.26 -20.24
CA LEU A 5 -11.72 -20.95 -20.27
C LEU A 5 -11.45 -19.74 -19.35
N VAL A 6 -11.76 -19.86 -18.07
CA VAL A 6 -11.34 -18.89 -17.04
C VAL A 6 -11.03 -19.64 -15.74
N PRO A 7 -9.80 -20.14 -15.58
CA PRO A 7 -9.13 -20.04 -14.28
C PRO A 7 -7.63 -19.78 -14.49
N ARG A 8 -7.23 -18.52 -14.70
CA ARG A 8 -5.80 -18.14 -14.70
C ARG A 8 -5.44 -16.97 -13.79
N LEU A 9 -6.41 -16.29 -13.18
CA LEU A 9 -6.13 -15.21 -12.21
C LEU A 9 -6.09 -15.70 -10.76
N ARG A 10 -6.75 -16.82 -10.41
CA ARG A 10 -6.60 -17.46 -9.08
C ARG A 10 -5.30 -18.25 -8.91
N ARG A 11 -4.62 -18.62 -10.01
CA ARG A 11 -3.42 -19.49 -10.03
C ARG A 11 -2.08 -18.74 -9.90
N VAL A 12 -2.06 -17.41 -9.98
CA VAL A 12 -0.80 -16.65 -9.88
C VAL A 12 -0.30 -16.59 -8.42
N ALA A 13 -1.20 -16.64 -7.43
CA ALA A 13 -0.83 -16.69 -6.02
C ALA A 13 -0.24 -18.05 -5.60
N ALA A 14 -0.72 -19.17 -6.17
CA ALA A 14 -0.22 -20.51 -5.85
C ALA A 14 1.05 -20.89 -6.66
N GLY A 15 1.27 -20.30 -7.84
CA GLY A 15 2.41 -20.65 -8.70
C GLY A 15 3.79 -20.16 -8.22
N LEU A 16 3.89 -19.37 -7.14
CA LEU A 16 5.11 -18.65 -6.76
C LEU A 16 5.78 -19.09 -5.45
N LEU A 17 5.27 -20.15 -4.80
CA LEU A 17 5.90 -20.78 -3.64
C LEU A 17 7.31 -21.36 -3.92
N LEU A 18 7.75 -21.40 -5.17
CA LEU A 18 9.10 -21.85 -5.54
C LEU A 18 10.18 -20.74 -5.49
N LEU A 19 9.82 -19.45 -5.50
CA LEU A 19 10.81 -18.36 -5.52
C LEU A 19 11.07 -17.73 -4.15
N ALA A 20 10.12 -17.85 -3.20
CA ALA A 20 10.30 -17.37 -1.83
C ALA A 20 11.06 -18.37 -0.92
N SER A 21 11.32 -19.59 -1.39
CA SER A 21 12.07 -20.62 -0.64
C SER A 21 13.59 -20.56 -0.84
N LEU A 22 14.09 -19.61 -1.65
CA LEU A 22 15.51 -19.27 -1.75
C LEU A 22 15.75 -17.97 -0.98
N GLY A 23 16.38 -18.12 0.17
CA GLY A 23 16.29 -17.19 1.29
C GLY A 23 16.86 -15.80 1.08
N GLN A 24 16.20 -14.81 1.69
CA GLN A 24 16.80 -13.55 2.12
C GLN A 24 16.24 -13.18 3.49
N ALA A 25 17.11 -13.19 4.50
CA ALA A 25 16.88 -12.58 5.80
C ALA A 25 17.69 -11.28 5.87
N LEU A 26 17.09 -10.20 6.37
CA LEU A 26 17.79 -8.96 6.72
C LEU A 26 17.64 -8.70 8.23
N PRO A 27 18.67 -8.14 8.92
CA PRO A 27 18.79 -8.21 10.38
C PRO A 27 18.16 -7.02 11.12
N ALA A 28 17.97 -7.21 12.43
CA ALA A 28 17.23 -6.36 13.36
C ALA A 28 18.14 -5.46 14.22
N ALA A 29 17.60 -4.36 14.78
CA ALA A 29 18.25 -3.54 15.81
C ALA A 29 17.26 -3.11 16.91
N ARG A 30 17.72 -3.13 18.17
CA ARG A 30 16.97 -3.00 19.43
C ARG A 30 17.10 -1.61 20.09
N ALA A 31 16.18 -1.35 21.03
CA ALA A 31 15.95 -0.12 21.79
C ALA A 31 16.32 -0.27 23.29
N ASP A 32 16.26 0.85 24.02
CA ASP A 32 15.92 1.10 25.46
C ASP A 32 16.78 2.29 25.99
N ASP A 33 16.37 3.23 26.87
CA ASP A 33 15.17 3.40 27.69
C ASP A 33 15.00 4.86 28.24
N ALA A 34 13.87 5.11 28.94
CA ALA A 34 13.13 6.36 29.25
C ALA A 34 13.61 7.28 30.44
N PRO A 35 12.78 8.17 31.07
CA PRO A 35 12.60 9.63 30.85
C PRO A 35 12.78 10.53 32.13
N PRO A 36 12.54 11.87 32.09
CA PRO A 36 11.35 12.43 32.80
C PRO A 36 10.74 13.75 32.22
N THR A 37 9.52 14.09 32.69
CA THR A 37 8.65 15.27 32.46
C THR A 37 8.85 16.37 33.54
N PRO A 38 8.06 17.48 33.62
CA PRO A 38 7.63 18.52 32.64
C PRO A 38 7.87 19.98 33.16
N ASP A 39 7.89 21.04 32.32
CA ASP A 39 7.21 22.32 32.67
C ASP A 39 7.17 23.44 31.59
N ALA A 40 6.07 24.21 31.68
CA ALA A 40 5.84 25.64 31.40
C ALA A 40 5.98 26.29 29.98
N ALA A 41 4.81 26.45 29.34
CA ALA A 41 4.24 27.68 28.75
C ALA A 41 5.14 28.77 28.10
N ARG A 42 4.89 29.07 26.80
CA ARG A 42 4.51 30.42 26.32
C ARG A 42 3.95 30.43 24.89
N GLU A 43 3.06 31.39 24.68
CA GLU A 43 2.13 31.66 23.58
C GLU A 43 2.71 31.95 22.16
N PRO A 44 1.86 31.97 21.11
CA PRO A 44 2.26 31.81 19.71
C PRO A 44 2.53 33.15 19.02
N ALA A 45 3.61 33.22 18.24
CA ALA A 45 3.83 34.28 17.27
C ALA A 45 3.35 33.82 15.89
N ALA A 46 2.35 34.53 15.35
CA ALA A 46 1.87 34.39 13.99
C ALA A 46 2.95 34.76 12.96
N ALA A 47 3.11 33.97 11.90
CA ALA A 47 3.88 34.36 10.73
C ALA A 47 3.20 33.84 9.45
N GLY A 48 2.90 34.78 8.54
CA GLY A 48 2.38 34.54 7.20
C GLY A 48 3.44 33.96 6.24
N PRO A 49 3.12 33.83 4.94
CA PRO A 49 3.85 32.99 4.01
C PRO A 49 5.19 33.64 3.64
N ALA A 50 6.29 33.05 4.08
CA ALA A 50 7.63 33.46 3.67
C ALA A 50 8.02 32.75 2.38
N SER A 51 8.13 33.53 1.29
CA SER A 51 8.97 33.19 0.16
C SER A 51 10.42 33.14 0.65
N ILE A 52 11.03 31.94 0.70
CA ILE A 52 12.44 31.81 1.07
C ILE A 52 13.28 32.28 -0.11
N PHE A 53 13.71 33.55 -0.03
CA PHE A 53 14.95 33.98 -0.67
C PHE A 53 16.11 33.27 0.05
N LEU A 54 16.95 32.57 -0.72
CA LEU A 54 18.22 32.04 -0.26
C LEU A 54 19.05 33.20 0.35
N PRO A 55 19.49 33.13 1.61
CA PRO A 55 20.56 34.01 2.04
C PRO A 55 21.83 33.61 1.28
N LEU A 56 22.58 34.61 0.81
CA LEU A 56 23.96 34.44 0.39
C LEU A 56 24.70 33.69 1.51
N VAL A 57 25.19 32.48 1.24
CA VAL A 57 25.98 31.71 2.20
C VAL A 57 27.30 32.47 2.41
N SER A 58 27.42 33.15 3.56
CA SER A 58 28.74 33.46 4.10
C SER A 58 29.43 32.13 4.38
N ARG A 59 30.60 31.90 3.78
CA ARG A 59 31.48 30.79 4.14
C ARG A 59 31.77 30.84 5.64
N GLU A 60 31.09 30.03 6.44
CA GLU A 60 31.62 29.68 7.75
C GLU A 60 32.86 28.82 7.53
N SER A 61 34.03 29.47 7.59
CA SER A 61 35.33 28.81 7.57
C SER A 61 35.63 28.18 8.94
N GLY A 62 34.73 27.34 9.45
CA GLY A 62 35.00 26.50 10.61
C GLY A 62 35.98 25.39 10.24
N ALA A 63 37.03 25.19 11.03
CA ALA A 63 38.01 24.12 10.82
C ALA A 63 37.31 22.75 10.66
N LEU A 64 37.86 21.89 9.80
CA LEU A 64 37.39 20.51 9.64
C LEU A 64 37.46 19.79 11.01
N PRO A 65 36.48 18.93 11.34
CA PRO A 65 36.51 18.17 12.58
C PRO A 65 37.79 17.33 12.68
N ALA A 66 38.41 17.29 13.86
CA ALA A 66 39.59 16.47 14.09
C ALA A 66 39.22 14.97 13.99
N ASN A 67 39.95 14.22 13.15
CA ASN A 67 39.74 12.79 12.99
C ASN A 67 40.18 12.04 14.26
N LEU A 68 39.29 11.23 14.83
CA LEU A 68 39.55 10.37 15.98
C LEU A 68 40.28 9.08 15.59
N LEU A 69 40.39 8.78 14.30
CA LEU A 69 41.10 7.62 13.77
C LEU A 69 42.58 7.93 13.56
N ALA A 70 43.46 7.00 13.94
CA ALA A 70 44.91 7.19 13.90
C ALA A 70 45.56 6.96 12.52
N ASN A 71 44.90 6.23 11.62
CA ASN A 71 45.40 5.85 10.28
C ASN A 71 44.21 5.59 9.35
N GLY A 72 43.42 6.65 9.11
CA GLY A 72 42.24 6.59 8.25
C GLY A 72 42.51 6.86 6.77
N ASP A 73 43.63 7.52 6.46
CA ASP A 73 44.14 7.84 5.11
C ASP A 73 45.02 6.71 4.52
N PHE A 74 45.48 5.76 5.35
CA PHE A 74 46.28 4.58 4.95
C PHE A 74 47.64 4.87 4.29
N GLU A 75 48.10 6.12 4.32
CA GLU A 75 49.35 6.57 3.69
C GLU A 75 50.62 6.09 4.42
N SER A 76 50.48 5.50 5.60
CA SER A 76 51.61 4.92 6.37
C SER A 76 52.20 3.64 5.76
N GLY A 77 51.60 3.11 4.69
CA GLY A 77 51.99 1.84 4.07
C GLY A 77 51.63 0.60 4.89
N SER A 78 50.82 0.74 5.94
CA SER A 78 50.28 -0.35 6.76
C SER A 78 48.84 -0.05 7.22
N LEU A 79 48.12 -1.06 7.71
CA LEU A 79 46.81 -0.88 8.38
C LEU A 79 46.96 -0.71 9.91
N ALA A 80 48.12 -0.27 10.40
CA ALA A 80 48.34 -0.06 11.83
C ALA A 80 47.29 0.90 12.42
N GLY A 81 46.70 0.56 13.58
CA GLY A 81 45.55 1.26 14.14
C GLY A 81 44.19 0.62 13.80
N TRP A 82 44.18 -0.36 12.90
CA TRP A 82 43.03 -1.22 12.59
C TRP A 82 43.37 -2.69 12.86
N GLU A 83 42.39 -3.43 13.34
CA GLU A 83 42.39 -4.88 13.20
C GLU A 83 41.92 -5.23 11.80
N ALA A 84 42.88 -5.65 10.97
CA ALA A 84 42.69 -5.75 9.53
C ALA A 84 41.63 -6.77 9.10
N GLY A 85 41.31 -7.79 9.91
CA GLY A 85 40.28 -8.79 9.59
C GLY A 85 40.42 -9.44 8.19
N GLY A 86 41.65 -9.54 7.66
CA GLY A 86 41.95 -10.05 6.32
C GLY A 86 42.10 -8.97 5.22
N ALA A 87 41.86 -7.69 5.52
CA ALA A 87 42.16 -6.57 4.65
C ALA A 87 43.67 -6.38 4.45
N THR A 88 44.03 -5.76 3.32
CA THR A 88 45.42 -5.51 2.91
C THR A 88 45.60 -4.07 2.45
N VAL A 89 46.80 -3.49 2.60
CA VAL A 89 47.10 -2.20 1.96
C VAL A 89 47.26 -2.42 0.45
N SER A 90 46.75 -1.48 -0.34
CA SER A 90 46.85 -1.50 -1.79
C SER A 90 47.24 -0.14 -2.32
N THR A 91 48.13 -0.12 -3.32
CA THR A 91 48.49 1.07 -4.10
C THR A 91 47.85 1.07 -5.50
N VAL A 92 46.95 0.12 -5.79
CA VAL A 92 46.30 -0.03 -7.11
C VAL A 92 45.22 1.03 -7.33
N TYR A 93 44.42 1.28 -6.30
CA TYR A 93 43.41 2.32 -6.26
C TYR A 93 43.62 3.11 -4.98
N ALA A 94 43.69 4.43 -5.07
CA ALA A 94 43.68 5.36 -3.94
C ALA A 94 42.73 6.50 -4.32
N HIS A 95 41.98 7.02 -3.35
CA HIS A 95 41.12 8.18 -3.56
C HIS A 95 41.94 9.46 -3.40
N SER A 96 42.64 9.58 -2.27
CA SER A 96 43.68 10.59 -2.05
C SER A 96 45.03 9.89 -1.85
N GLY A 97 46.14 10.63 -1.90
CA GLY A 97 47.45 10.04 -1.60
C GLY A 97 47.91 8.92 -2.57
N GLN A 98 48.45 7.83 -2.04
CA GLN A 98 49.08 6.72 -2.76
C GLN A 98 48.55 5.33 -2.34
N ALA A 99 47.79 5.22 -1.24
CA ALA A 99 47.37 3.94 -0.69
C ALA A 99 45.88 3.90 -0.30
N SER A 100 45.32 2.70 -0.21
CA SER A 100 43.99 2.44 0.35
C SER A 100 43.94 1.07 1.02
N ALA A 101 42.89 0.80 1.80
CA ALA A 101 42.60 -0.53 2.30
C ALA A 101 41.79 -1.35 1.28
N ARG A 102 42.33 -2.50 0.84
CA ARG A 102 41.64 -3.47 -0.01
C ARG A 102 41.00 -4.56 0.84
N LEU A 103 39.70 -4.75 0.68
CA LEU A 103 38.88 -5.75 1.34
C LEU A 103 38.24 -6.69 0.30
N ALA A 104 38.51 -7.99 0.39
CA ALA A 104 37.98 -9.00 -0.53
C ALA A 104 37.15 -10.03 0.25
N ASN A 105 35.84 -9.82 0.35
CA ASN A 105 34.97 -10.53 1.28
C ASN A 105 35.49 -10.50 2.74
N GLN A 106 36.16 -9.40 3.10
CA GLN A 106 36.71 -9.17 4.43
C GLN A 106 36.18 -7.86 5.01
N PHE A 107 36.41 -7.66 6.30
CA PHE A 107 36.17 -6.41 7.02
C PHE A 107 37.43 -6.01 7.78
N MET A 108 37.52 -4.75 8.17
CA MET A 108 38.49 -4.30 9.17
C MET A 108 37.76 -3.50 10.24
N ARG A 109 38.33 -3.47 11.45
CA ARG A 109 37.71 -2.81 12.59
C ARG A 109 38.70 -2.01 13.41
N THR A 110 38.20 -1.01 14.12
CA THR A 110 38.95 -0.25 15.11
C THR A 110 38.02 0.19 16.24
N THR A 111 38.57 0.75 17.30
CA THR A 111 37.79 1.27 18.43
C THR A 111 38.23 2.69 18.70
N ILE A 112 37.27 3.61 18.68
CA ILE A 112 37.50 5.03 18.97
C ILE A 112 37.03 5.37 20.38
N SER A 113 37.67 6.36 21.00
CA SER A 113 37.20 6.94 22.26
C SER A 113 36.00 7.86 22.02
N THR A 114 34.94 7.65 22.78
CA THR A 114 33.66 8.36 22.66
C THR A 114 33.12 8.78 24.03
N MET A 115 32.06 9.58 24.06
CA MET A 115 31.35 9.96 25.28
C MET A 115 29.90 9.44 25.21
N PRO A 116 29.39 8.71 26.22
CA PRO A 116 28.01 8.25 26.22
C PRO A 116 27.01 9.39 26.01
N GLY A 117 26.03 9.20 25.14
CA GLY A 117 25.01 10.19 24.78
C GLY A 117 25.45 11.26 23.78
N GLN A 118 26.75 11.35 23.45
CA GLN A 118 27.25 12.26 22.42
C GLN A 118 27.06 11.66 21.03
N ALA A 119 26.60 12.48 20.08
CA ALA A 119 26.50 12.12 18.68
C ALA A 119 27.85 12.27 17.97
N TYR A 120 28.16 11.28 17.12
CA TYR A 120 29.36 11.19 16.29
C TYR A 120 28.97 10.89 14.85
N LYS A 121 29.91 11.14 13.95
CA LYS A 121 29.80 10.76 12.54
C LYS A 121 31.08 10.08 12.08
N ALA A 122 30.93 9.04 11.26
CA ALA A 122 32.02 8.39 10.54
C ALA A 122 31.79 8.52 9.03
N THR A 123 32.84 8.85 8.28
CA THR A 123 32.78 8.91 6.81
C THR A 123 33.91 8.10 6.20
N ALA A 124 33.70 7.60 4.98
CA ALA A 124 34.70 6.87 4.23
C ALA A 124 34.49 7.05 2.73
N TRP A 125 35.58 7.09 1.96
CA TRP A 125 35.52 6.91 0.52
C TRP A 125 35.61 5.42 0.20
N VAL A 126 34.74 4.95 -0.69
CA VAL A 126 34.60 3.53 -1.04
C VAL A 126 34.58 3.37 -2.55
N ARG A 127 35.30 2.38 -3.07
CA ARG A 127 35.26 1.93 -4.45
C ARG A 127 35.05 0.43 -4.49
N ILE A 128 33.87 -0.04 -4.92
CA ILE A 128 33.62 -1.47 -5.11
C ILE A 128 34.08 -1.83 -6.52
N VAL A 129 35.13 -2.65 -6.63
CA VAL A 129 35.80 -2.94 -7.92
C VAL A 129 35.30 -4.23 -8.57
N SER A 130 34.74 -5.15 -7.79
CA SER A 130 34.06 -6.33 -8.33
C SER A 130 32.97 -6.83 -7.41
N GLU A 131 31.87 -7.29 -8.00
CA GLU A 131 30.75 -7.95 -7.34
C GLU A 131 30.31 -9.16 -8.17
N SER A 132 29.99 -10.29 -7.52
CA SER A 132 29.36 -11.45 -8.16
C SER A 132 28.53 -12.26 -7.16
N GLY A 133 27.55 -13.02 -7.65
CA GLY A 133 26.62 -13.79 -6.82
C GLY A 133 25.35 -13.01 -6.45
N ASP A 134 24.34 -13.72 -5.95
CA ASP A 134 22.98 -13.23 -5.70
C ASP A 134 22.52 -13.38 -4.24
N ASP A 135 23.43 -13.76 -3.33
CA ASP A 135 23.18 -13.90 -1.88
C ASP A 135 22.93 -12.54 -1.19
N TRP A 136 22.47 -12.52 0.06
CA TRP A 136 22.22 -11.29 0.83
C TRP A 136 23.52 -10.64 1.34
N GLY A 137 23.48 -9.32 1.54
CA GLY A 137 24.61 -8.53 2.07
C GLY A 137 25.40 -7.74 1.03
N GLY A 138 26.51 -7.14 1.43
CA GLY A 138 27.30 -6.20 0.63
C GLY A 138 28.31 -5.41 1.47
N PHE A 139 28.77 -4.27 0.95
CA PHE A 139 29.69 -3.40 1.70
C PHE A 139 28.94 -2.63 2.80
N ARG A 140 29.48 -2.59 4.01
CA ARG A 140 28.85 -1.98 5.18
C ARG A 140 29.85 -1.15 5.98
N LEU A 141 29.36 -0.07 6.57
CA LEU A 141 30.01 0.68 7.65
C LEU A 141 29.08 0.64 8.87
N ALA A 142 29.55 0.16 10.01
CA ALA A 142 28.74 0.01 11.23
C ALA A 142 29.47 0.52 12.48
N ALA A 143 28.71 1.09 13.41
CA ALA A 143 29.13 1.47 14.75
C ALA A 143 28.39 0.62 15.78
N TYR A 144 29.09 0.17 16.83
CA TYR A 144 28.54 -0.78 17.79
C TYR A 144 28.54 -0.29 19.24
N GLY A 145 27.61 -0.84 20.02
CA GLY A 145 27.59 -0.75 21.47
C GLY A 145 28.66 -1.64 22.10
N PRO A 146 28.86 -1.53 23.44
CA PRO A 146 29.80 -2.39 24.17
C PRO A 146 29.40 -3.89 24.13
N ASP A 147 28.15 -4.19 23.81
CA ASP A 147 27.54 -5.51 23.64
C ASP A 147 27.52 -6.01 22.20
N TRP A 148 28.10 -5.26 21.25
CA TRP A 148 28.05 -5.52 19.81
C TRP A 148 26.65 -5.39 19.18
N GLU A 149 25.69 -4.78 19.86
CA GLU A 149 24.47 -4.32 19.21
C GLU A 149 24.81 -3.14 18.28
N VAL A 150 24.19 -3.10 17.09
CA VAL A 150 24.43 -2.05 16.11
C VAL A 150 23.81 -0.74 16.62
N LEU A 151 24.64 0.28 16.83
CA LEU A 151 24.16 1.63 17.16
C LEU A 151 23.63 2.33 15.91
N ALA A 152 24.34 2.17 14.79
CA ALA A 152 23.91 2.60 13.47
C ALA A 152 24.77 1.91 12.39
N GLU A 153 24.23 1.79 11.18
CA GLU A 153 24.97 1.28 10.03
C GLU A 153 24.55 1.94 8.70
N VAL A 154 25.45 1.88 7.71
CA VAL A 154 25.20 2.20 6.30
C VAL A 154 25.51 0.95 5.48
N GLY A 155 24.56 0.52 4.67
CA GLY A 155 24.66 -0.64 3.80
C GLY A 155 23.57 -1.69 4.09
N PRO A 156 23.63 -2.88 3.45
CA PRO A 156 24.66 -3.29 2.50
C PRO A 156 24.63 -2.48 1.19
N LEU A 157 25.80 -2.03 0.72
CA LEU A 157 25.98 -1.28 -0.52
C LEU A 157 26.57 -2.19 -1.61
N LEU A 158 26.02 -2.09 -2.82
CA LEU A 158 26.41 -2.91 -3.97
C LEU A 158 27.05 -2.09 -5.10
N GLN A 159 27.99 -2.68 -5.82
CA GLN A 159 28.57 -2.12 -7.04
C GLN A 159 27.49 -1.92 -8.11
N SER A 160 26.58 -2.89 -8.23
CA SER A 160 25.44 -2.81 -9.17
C SER A 160 24.56 -1.56 -8.94
N GLN A 161 24.56 -1.00 -7.72
CA GLN A 161 23.79 0.17 -7.34
C GLN A 161 24.62 1.47 -7.37
N ARG A 162 25.91 1.42 -7.03
CA ARG A 162 26.77 2.61 -6.85
C ARG A 162 27.75 2.84 -8.00
N GLY A 163 27.90 1.87 -8.89
CA GLY A 163 28.93 1.84 -9.91
C GLY A 163 30.31 1.45 -9.37
N ALA A 164 31.32 1.52 -10.22
CA ALA A 164 32.70 1.12 -9.91
C ALA A 164 33.63 2.29 -9.55
N GLU A 165 33.11 3.52 -9.49
CA GLU A 165 33.86 4.72 -9.14
C GLU A 165 33.87 4.97 -7.62
N TRP A 166 34.73 5.88 -7.17
CA TRP A 166 34.77 6.31 -5.78
C TRP A 166 33.49 7.05 -5.38
N PHE A 167 32.92 6.69 -4.24
CA PHE A 167 31.83 7.42 -3.61
C PHE A 167 32.05 7.53 -2.11
N LYS A 168 31.58 8.63 -1.53
CA LYS A 168 31.64 8.87 -0.08
C LYS A 168 30.41 8.28 0.60
N ILE A 169 30.59 7.73 1.80
CA ILE A 169 29.52 7.30 2.70
C ILE A 169 29.68 7.99 4.04
N ALA A 170 28.56 8.18 4.76
CA ALA A 170 28.53 8.81 6.06
C ALA A 170 27.54 8.09 6.98
N LEU A 171 27.97 7.85 8.21
CA LEU A 171 27.23 7.15 9.27
C LEU A 171 27.14 8.06 10.49
N SER A 172 25.93 8.43 10.91
CA SER A 172 25.68 9.11 12.18
C SER A 172 25.30 8.11 13.27
N PHE A 173 25.89 8.21 14.47
CA PHE A 173 25.55 7.36 15.62
C PHE A 173 25.66 8.13 16.94
N THR A 174 24.89 7.72 17.94
CA THR A 174 25.02 8.21 19.32
C THR A 174 25.77 7.16 20.13
N ALA A 175 26.88 7.55 20.76
CA ALA A 175 27.69 6.61 21.52
C ALA A 175 26.95 6.12 22.79
N ALA A 176 26.96 4.82 23.03
CA ALA A 176 26.39 4.21 24.25
C ALA A 176 27.39 4.06 25.39
N ALA A 177 28.70 4.15 25.10
CA ALA A 177 29.79 3.90 26.06
C ALA A 177 30.96 4.88 25.82
N ALA A 178 32.01 4.77 26.65
CA ALA A 178 33.23 5.58 26.53
C ALA A 178 34.13 5.19 25.34
N THR A 179 33.79 4.10 24.66
CA THR A 179 34.44 3.62 23.44
C THR A 179 33.41 3.06 22.49
N THR A 180 33.62 3.23 21.19
CA THR A 180 32.73 2.70 20.15
C THR A 180 33.54 1.92 19.12
N PRO A 181 33.28 0.62 18.92
CA PRO A 181 33.82 -0.13 17.80
C PRO A 181 33.23 0.37 16.47
N ILE A 182 34.11 0.55 15.48
CA ILE A 182 33.76 0.87 14.09
C ILE A 182 34.25 -0.28 13.21
N GLU A 183 33.36 -0.81 12.38
CA GLU A 183 33.66 -1.86 11.41
C GLU A 183 33.32 -1.39 10.00
N ILE A 184 34.21 -1.68 9.04
CA ILE A 184 34.01 -1.33 7.65
C ILE A 184 34.45 -2.49 6.75
N GLY A 185 33.60 -2.86 5.79
CA GLY A 185 33.90 -3.92 4.82
C GLY A 185 32.70 -4.79 4.45
N TYR A 186 32.96 -6.01 4.03
CA TYR A 186 31.92 -6.94 3.57
C TYR A 186 31.13 -7.54 4.75
N PHE A 187 29.81 -7.50 4.64
CA PHE A 187 28.86 -8.16 5.53
C PHE A 187 27.78 -8.86 4.69
N GLY A 188 27.69 -10.18 4.76
CA GLY A 188 26.73 -10.93 3.96
C GLY A 188 26.94 -12.43 3.96
N GLY A 189 26.05 -13.14 3.27
CA GLY A 189 26.14 -14.58 3.07
C GLY A 189 27.33 -14.98 2.19
N PRO A 190 27.77 -16.26 2.25
CA PRO A 190 28.95 -16.74 1.52
C PRO A 190 28.75 -16.81 0.00
N GLY A 191 27.51 -16.79 -0.50
CA GLY A 191 27.18 -16.88 -1.92
C GLY A 191 27.40 -15.59 -2.71
N ARG A 192 27.69 -14.47 -2.04
CA ARG A 192 28.06 -13.20 -2.68
C ARG A 192 29.55 -12.90 -2.46
N GLN A 193 30.22 -12.47 -3.53
CA GLN A 193 31.63 -12.14 -3.56
C GLN A 193 31.81 -10.68 -3.91
N MET A 194 32.68 -9.98 -3.18
CA MET A 194 32.90 -8.55 -3.32
C MET A 194 34.33 -8.16 -3.02
N VAL A 195 34.92 -7.33 -3.87
CA VAL A 195 36.19 -6.65 -3.60
C VAL A 195 35.94 -5.15 -3.59
N ALA A 196 36.32 -4.50 -2.49
CA ALA A 196 36.20 -3.07 -2.29
C ALA A 196 37.52 -2.46 -1.82
N HIS A 197 37.72 -1.20 -2.17
CA HIS A 197 38.77 -0.34 -1.66
C HIS A 197 38.14 0.75 -0.79
N VAL A 198 38.81 1.07 0.30
CA VAL A 198 38.38 2.07 1.28
C VAL A 198 39.52 3.02 1.57
N ASP A 199 39.21 4.31 1.59
CA ASP A 199 40.19 5.36 1.79
C ASP A 199 39.60 6.55 2.56
N ASP A 200 40.46 7.43 3.09
CA ASP A 200 40.10 8.67 3.79
C ASP A 200 39.01 8.48 4.87
N VAL A 201 39.15 7.43 5.69
CA VAL A 201 38.19 7.12 6.76
C VAL A 201 38.34 8.12 7.90
N THR A 202 37.24 8.77 8.28
CA THR A 202 37.21 9.72 9.38
C THR A 202 36.13 9.36 10.38
N ALA A 203 36.37 9.65 11.66
CA ALA A 203 35.35 9.63 12.70
C ALA A 203 35.51 10.85 13.59
N PHE A 204 34.43 11.57 13.89
CA PHE A 204 34.47 12.84 14.61
C PHE A 204 33.15 13.14 15.34
N VAL A 205 33.16 14.11 16.26
CA VAL A 205 31.94 14.56 16.96
C VAL A 205 30.99 15.22 15.97
N LYS A 206 29.73 14.78 15.95
CA LYS A 206 28.72 15.34 15.03
C LYS A 206 28.34 16.76 15.44
N GLY A 207 28.54 17.71 14.52
CA GLY A 207 28.14 19.11 14.66
C GLY A 207 26.75 19.39 14.08
N ALA A 208 26.42 20.67 13.91
CA ALA A 208 25.25 21.08 13.13
C ALA A 208 25.49 20.79 11.64
N ASN A 209 24.47 20.26 10.95
CA ASN A 209 24.56 19.90 9.54
C ASN A 209 24.93 21.11 8.66
N ARG A 210 25.87 20.95 7.74
CA ARG A 210 26.21 21.96 6.73
C ARG A 210 25.69 21.53 5.36
N PRO A 211 25.06 22.42 4.59
CA PRO A 211 24.53 22.05 3.29
C PRO A 211 25.67 21.68 2.31
N PRO A 212 25.43 20.72 1.40
CA PRO A 212 26.42 20.31 0.41
C PRO A 212 26.83 21.46 -0.51
N VAL A 213 28.10 21.48 -0.91
CA VAL A 213 28.62 22.45 -1.88
C VAL A 213 28.63 21.80 -3.25
N LEU A 214 28.06 22.49 -4.26
CA LEU A 214 27.96 21.94 -5.61
C LEU A 214 28.33 22.93 -6.71
N SER A 215 28.92 22.40 -7.78
CA SER A 215 29.10 23.06 -9.06
C SER A 215 28.55 22.19 -10.19
N ALA A 216 27.77 22.80 -11.07
CA ALA A 216 27.00 22.08 -12.08
C ALA A 216 27.05 22.82 -13.42
N ALA A 217 27.15 22.07 -14.52
CA ALA A 217 27.23 22.62 -15.87
C ALA A 217 26.52 21.73 -16.90
N LEU A 218 26.01 22.37 -17.96
CA LEU A 218 25.46 21.75 -19.16
C LEU A 218 26.24 22.23 -20.38
N THR A 219 26.73 21.32 -21.21
CA THR A 219 27.56 21.65 -22.38
C THR A 219 27.32 20.70 -23.56
N PRO A 220 27.36 21.16 -24.82
CA PRO A 220 27.31 22.55 -25.27
C PRO A 220 25.88 23.12 -25.22
N ALA A 221 25.74 24.42 -25.53
CA ALA A 221 24.47 24.97 -25.99
C ALA A 221 24.13 24.37 -27.36
N LEU A 222 22.86 24.08 -27.63
CA LEU A 222 22.45 23.34 -28.83
C LEU A 222 21.83 24.27 -29.89
N SER A 223 22.50 24.38 -31.03
CA SER A 223 22.02 25.05 -32.24
C SER A 223 22.12 24.06 -33.40
N GLY A 224 21.05 23.28 -33.62
CA GLY A 224 21.03 22.11 -34.48
C GLY A 224 20.54 20.87 -33.72
N LEU A 225 19.32 20.42 -34.02
CA LEU A 225 18.65 19.28 -33.38
C LEU A 225 18.30 18.18 -34.40
N PRO A 226 18.36 16.89 -34.02
CA PRO A 226 18.75 16.38 -32.69
C PRO A 226 20.24 16.58 -32.37
N GLY A 227 20.55 16.85 -31.11
CA GLY A 227 21.90 17.08 -30.61
C GLY A 227 22.16 16.37 -29.28
N THR A 228 23.42 16.21 -28.90
CA THR A 228 23.82 15.61 -27.62
C THR A 228 24.30 16.69 -26.66
N GLN A 229 23.75 16.71 -25.45
CA GLN A 229 24.18 17.58 -24.36
C GLN A 229 24.77 16.73 -23.22
N THR A 230 25.94 17.10 -22.74
CA THR A 230 26.55 16.55 -21.54
C THR A 230 26.15 17.36 -20.31
N PHE A 231 26.02 16.68 -19.19
CA PHE A 231 25.81 17.28 -17.88
C PHE A 231 26.91 16.80 -16.94
N ASN A 232 27.35 17.68 -16.05
CA ASN A 232 28.37 17.38 -15.05
C ASN A 232 28.06 18.09 -13.74
N LEU A 233 28.13 17.33 -12.64
CA LEU A 233 27.99 17.78 -11.26
C LEU A 233 29.25 17.40 -10.49
N VAL A 234 29.83 18.37 -9.80
CA VAL A 234 30.80 18.14 -8.73
C VAL A 234 30.14 18.58 -7.45
N ALA A 235 29.94 17.65 -6.52
CA ALA A 235 29.33 17.91 -5.22
C ALA A 235 30.12 17.21 -4.11
N ASP A 236 30.27 17.88 -2.98
CA ASP A 236 30.87 17.35 -1.78
C ASP A 236 30.12 17.87 -0.55
N ASP A 237 30.17 17.08 0.51
CA ASP A 237 29.66 17.45 1.82
C ASP A 237 30.79 17.34 2.85
N ALA A 238 31.10 18.47 3.49
CA ALA A 238 32.28 18.61 4.32
C ALA A 238 32.13 17.93 5.68
N ASP A 239 30.91 17.84 6.21
CA ASP A 239 30.60 17.16 7.47
C ASP A 239 29.82 15.86 7.26
N GLY A 240 29.82 15.32 6.04
CA GLY A 240 29.05 14.12 5.72
C GLY A 240 29.32 13.58 4.33
N ALA A 241 28.26 13.14 3.66
CA ALA A 241 28.30 12.61 2.31
C ALA A 241 27.06 13.03 1.51
N VAL A 242 27.26 13.20 0.20
CA VAL A 242 26.13 13.36 -0.73
C VAL A 242 25.32 12.07 -0.77
N ALA A 243 24.08 12.14 -0.32
CA ALA A 243 23.16 11.01 -0.29
C ALA A 243 22.42 10.84 -1.61
N ARG A 244 21.94 11.94 -2.23
CA ARG A 244 21.13 11.89 -3.46
C ARG A 244 21.44 13.04 -4.43
N ILE A 245 21.26 12.73 -5.71
CA ILE A 245 21.39 13.65 -6.84
C ILE A 245 20.17 13.48 -7.74
N LEU A 246 19.56 14.59 -8.12
CA LEU A 246 18.56 14.63 -9.19
C LEU A 246 18.86 15.79 -10.12
N TRP A 247 19.04 15.47 -11.40
CA TRP A 247 18.90 16.42 -12.49
C TRP A 247 17.48 16.35 -13.04
N ASP A 248 16.77 17.48 -13.05
CA ASP A 248 15.56 17.68 -13.86
C ASP A 248 15.90 18.73 -14.92
N PHE A 249 15.90 18.37 -16.20
CA PHE A 249 16.40 19.26 -17.25
C PHE A 249 15.36 20.31 -17.71
N GLY A 250 14.13 20.25 -17.19
CA GLY A 250 13.05 21.18 -17.54
C GLY A 250 12.34 20.88 -18.88
N ASP A 251 12.88 19.95 -19.67
CA ASP A 251 12.25 19.39 -20.89
C ASP A 251 11.47 18.09 -20.59
N GLY A 252 11.37 17.72 -19.31
CA GLY A 252 10.76 16.48 -18.82
C GLY A 252 11.72 15.29 -18.72
N ALA A 253 13.00 15.44 -19.11
CA ALA A 253 14.04 14.45 -18.86
C ALA A 253 14.70 14.62 -17.49
N ARG A 254 15.07 13.50 -16.86
CA ARG A 254 15.76 13.42 -15.57
C ARG A 254 16.97 12.50 -15.63
N ALA A 255 17.91 12.72 -14.71
CA ALA A 255 19.04 11.84 -14.46
C ALA A 255 19.39 11.79 -12.96
N PHE A 256 19.88 10.64 -12.50
CA PHE A 256 20.25 10.40 -11.10
C PHE A 256 21.77 10.28 -10.88
N ALA A 257 22.55 10.33 -11.96
CA ALA A 257 24.01 10.33 -11.93
C ALA A 257 24.56 11.76 -11.82
N ALA A 258 25.78 11.90 -11.30
CA ALA A 258 26.49 13.18 -11.26
C ALA A 258 26.80 13.72 -12.67
N SER A 259 27.19 12.85 -13.59
CA SER A 259 27.56 13.22 -14.96
C SER A 259 27.06 12.23 -16.00
N GLY A 260 26.85 12.70 -17.23
CA GLY A 260 26.45 11.86 -18.35
C GLY A 260 26.19 12.65 -19.63
N ALA A 261 25.60 11.98 -20.63
CA ALA A 261 25.18 12.58 -21.89
C ALA A 261 23.71 12.25 -22.17
N ARG A 262 22.98 13.17 -22.78
CA ARG A 262 21.59 12.98 -23.19
C ARG A 262 21.30 13.55 -24.57
N GLY A 263 20.36 12.94 -25.28
CA GLY A 263 19.82 13.47 -26.53
C GLY A 263 18.80 14.57 -26.28
N VAL A 264 18.84 15.62 -27.10
CA VAL A 264 17.84 16.69 -27.12
C VAL A 264 17.42 16.89 -28.57
N ALA A 265 16.12 16.88 -28.82
CA ALA A 265 15.59 16.93 -30.19
C ALA A 265 14.47 17.96 -30.40
N VAL A 266 13.93 18.52 -29.30
CA VAL A 266 12.86 19.51 -29.34
C VAL A 266 13.44 20.88 -28.99
N PRO A 267 13.21 21.92 -29.83
CA PRO A 267 13.67 23.26 -29.51
C PRO A 267 12.82 23.90 -28.40
N GLY A 268 13.46 24.75 -27.61
CA GLY A 268 12.79 25.44 -26.52
C GLY A 268 13.74 26.20 -25.61
N HIS A 269 13.14 26.94 -24.69
CA HIS A 269 13.81 27.58 -23.56
C HIS A 269 13.47 26.79 -22.31
N TYR A 270 14.49 26.24 -21.68
CA TYR A 270 14.32 25.34 -20.54
C TYR A 270 15.16 25.83 -19.36
N THR A 271 14.81 25.36 -18.18
CA THR A 271 15.60 25.58 -16.96
C THR A 271 15.84 24.22 -16.32
N ALA A 272 17.09 23.78 -16.34
CA ALA A 272 17.48 22.59 -15.61
C ALA A 272 17.61 22.94 -14.12
N THR A 273 17.17 22.04 -13.25
CA THR A 273 17.36 22.11 -11.80
C THR A 273 18.17 20.89 -11.39
N VAL A 274 19.32 21.12 -10.73
CA VAL A 274 20.04 20.07 -10.04
C VAL A 274 19.75 20.17 -8.55
N SER A 275 19.36 19.06 -7.94
CA SER A 275 19.06 18.90 -6.53
C SER A 275 20.05 17.93 -5.92
N VAL A 276 20.71 18.34 -4.83
CA VAL A 276 21.68 17.52 -4.10
C VAL A 276 21.30 17.53 -2.63
N THR A 277 21.16 16.35 -2.05
CA THR A 277 20.84 16.17 -0.62
C THR A 277 21.98 15.44 0.06
N ASP A 278 22.34 15.87 1.27
CA ASP A 278 23.31 15.18 2.14
C ASP A 278 22.68 14.05 2.98
N ASP A 279 23.52 13.37 3.78
CA ASP A 279 23.13 12.29 4.69
C ASP A 279 22.33 12.75 5.92
N ASP A 280 22.31 14.05 6.20
CA ASP A 280 21.56 14.67 7.30
C ASP A 280 20.30 15.43 6.83
N GLY A 281 19.98 15.34 5.53
CA GLY A 281 18.75 15.82 4.92
C GLY A 281 18.77 17.26 4.40
N ALA A 282 19.88 17.99 4.40
CA ALA A 282 19.90 19.32 3.77
C ALA A 282 19.91 19.18 2.25
N LEU A 283 18.95 19.86 1.61
CA LEU A 283 18.75 19.88 0.17
C LEU A 283 19.23 21.22 -0.40
N VAL A 284 20.15 21.17 -1.35
CA VAL A 284 20.59 22.33 -2.14
C VAL A 284 20.15 22.16 -3.58
N THR A 285 19.58 23.22 -4.14
CA THR A 285 19.16 23.25 -5.55
C THR A 285 19.89 24.33 -6.33
N ARG A 286 20.15 24.08 -7.62
CA ARG A 286 20.71 25.06 -8.55
C ARG A 286 19.99 25.02 -9.89
N ALA A 287 19.48 26.18 -10.29
CA ALA A 287 18.84 26.39 -11.59
C ALA A 287 19.87 26.79 -12.65
N ILE A 288 19.76 26.21 -13.85
CA ILE A 288 20.63 26.45 -15.00
C ILE A 288 19.74 26.67 -16.23
N PRO A 289 19.56 27.91 -16.71
CA PRO A 289 18.85 28.16 -17.94
C PRO A 289 19.66 27.62 -19.13
N TRP A 290 18.98 26.98 -20.08
CA TRP A 290 19.60 26.50 -21.31
C TRP A 290 18.59 26.55 -22.47
N THR A 291 19.12 26.52 -23.69
CA THR A 291 18.29 26.65 -24.90
C THR A 291 18.69 25.62 -25.94
N ALA A 292 17.68 25.14 -26.67
CA ALA A 292 17.85 24.34 -27.87
C ALA A 292 17.14 25.03 -29.03
N ALA A 293 17.86 25.24 -30.14
CA ALA A 293 17.33 25.92 -31.31
C ALA A 293 17.42 25.02 -32.56
N GLN A 294 16.34 25.02 -33.36
CA GLN A 294 16.26 24.34 -34.64
C GLN A 294 15.34 25.12 -35.58
N ALA A 295 15.81 25.38 -36.80
CA ALA A 295 14.99 26.04 -37.83
C ALA A 295 13.89 25.11 -38.33
N GLY A 296 12.78 25.67 -38.83
CA GLY A 296 11.68 24.91 -39.42
C GLY A 296 10.71 24.27 -38.41
N PHE A 297 10.87 24.54 -37.10
CA PHE A 297 9.78 24.31 -36.13
C PHE A 297 8.79 25.48 -36.17
N PRO A 298 7.49 25.24 -35.90
CA PRO A 298 6.54 26.32 -35.70
C PRO A 298 6.96 27.18 -34.50
N ALA A 299 6.72 28.49 -34.59
CA ALA A 299 6.87 29.40 -33.46
C ALA A 299 5.56 29.43 -32.67
N LEU A 300 5.62 29.46 -31.34
CA LEU A 300 4.45 29.60 -30.47
C LEU A 300 4.75 30.60 -29.36
N ILE A 301 3.84 31.53 -29.13
CA ILE A 301 3.88 32.51 -28.03
C ILE A 301 2.48 32.58 -27.42
N VAL A 302 2.38 32.44 -26.10
CA VAL A 302 1.17 32.74 -25.33
C VAL A 302 1.28 34.14 -24.74
N SER A 303 0.43 35.07 -25.21
CA SER A 303 0.46 36.48 -24.78
C SER A 303 -0.53 36.78 -23.65
N ALA A 304 -1.63 36.03 -23.56
CA ALA A 304 -2.58 36.14 -22.46
C ALA A 304 -2.91 34.74 -21.89
N PRO A 305 -2.71 34.48 -20.58
CA PRO A 305 -1.95 35.33 -19.66
C PRO A 305 -0.45 35.35 -20.00
N ALA A 306 0.18 36.53 -19.87
CA ALA A 306 1.62 36.68 -20.14
C ALA A 306 2.49 36.01 -19.07
N ALA A 307 2.11 36.13 -17.80
CA ALA A 307 2.83 35.53 -16.67
C ALA A 307 2.72 34.00 -16.70
N ALA A 308 3.83 33.31 -16.39
CA ALA A 308 3.87 31.85 -16.31
C ALA A 308 2.91 31.28 -15.26
N GLU A 309 2.70 32.02 -14.16
CA GLU A 309 1.72 31.72 -13.13
C GLU A 309 0.82 32.94 -12.87
N THR A 310 -0.49 32.75 -12.70
CA THR A 310 -1.43 33.83 -12.34
C THR A 310 -2.62 33.30 -11.54
N THR A 311 -3.33 34.18 -10.84
CA THR A 311 -4.57 33.87 -10.10
C THR A 311 -5.73 34.67 -10.69
N VAL A 312 -6.88 34.03 -10.86
CA VAL A 312 -8.12 34.63 -11.39
C VAL A 312 -9.33 34.29 -10.50
N SER A 313 -10.38 35.10 -10.59
CA SER A 313 -11.62 34.94 -9.83
C SER A 313 -12.81 34.47 -10.65
N THR A 314 -12.61 34.19 -11.94
CA THR A 314 -13.66 33.68 -12.85
C THR A 314 -13.31 32.29 -13.36
N PRO A 315 -14.30 31.40 -13.52
CA PRO A 315 -14.07 30.04 -14.01
C PRO A 315 -13.72 29.98 -15.49
N ASP A 316 -13.96 31.03 -16.28
CA ASP A 316 -13.69 31.02 -17.72
C ASP A 316 -12.56 32.00 -18.08
N LEU A 317 -11.42 31.46 -18.52
CA LEU A 317 -10.22 32.20 -18.86
C LEU A 317 -10.11 32.45 -20.37
N ALA A 318 -9.76 33.67 -20.77
CA ALA A 318 -9.37 33.95 -22.16
C ALA A 318 -7.87 33.66 -22.30
N VAL A 319 -7.53 32.84 -23.28
CA VAL A 319 -6.15 32.51 -23.62
C VAL A 319 -5.91 32.88 -25.07
N SER A 320 -4.83 33.61 -25.36
CA SER A 320 -4.51 34.03 -26.72
C SER A 320 -3.01 34.17 -26.95
N GLY A 321 -2.64 34.24 -28.22
CA GLY A 321 -1.24 34.30 -28.62
C GLY A 321 -1.02 34.32 -30.12
N SER A 322 0.22 34.00 -30.52
CA SER A 322 0.62 33.86 -31.91
C SER A 322 1.29 32.52 -32.17
N ALA A 323 1.03 31.90 -33.32
CA ALA A 323 1.62 30.63 -33.74
C ALA A 323 2.09 30.66 -35.22
N GLY A 324 3.32 31.15 -35.45
CA GLY A 324 3.89 31.26 -36.80
C GLY A 324 4.27 29.90 -37.38
N GLY A 325 3.86 29.61 -38.61
CA GLY A 325 4.16 28.33 -39.28
C GLY A 325 3.39 27.12 -38.71
N ALA A 326 2.42 27.34 -37.82
CA ALA A 326 1.55 26.30 -37.29
C ALA A 326 0.32 26.09 -38.19
N ALA A 327 -0.06 24.83 -38.37
CA ALA A 327 -1.32 24.42 -39.01
C ALA A 327 -2.52 24.51 -38.04
N GLY A 328 -2.28 24.57 -36.73
CA GLY A 328 -3.31 24.74 -35.71
C GLY A 328 -2.75 24.79 -34.30
N VAL A 329 -3.58 25.28 -33.37
CA VAL A 329 -3.27 25.39 -31.94
C VAL A 329 -4.31 24.64 -31.13
N ILE A 330 -3.86 23.85 -30.17
CA ILE A 330 -4.70 23.15 -29.20
C ILE A 330 -4.31 23.65 -27.80
N VAL A 331 -5.32 23.86 -26.96
CA VAL A 331 -5.13 24.16 -25.54
C VAL A 331 -5.79 23.06 -24.73
N SER A 332 -5.07 22.57 -23.72
CA SER A 332 -5.56 21.55 -22.79
C SER A 332 -5.25 21.93 -21.35
N THR A 333 -5.96 21.31 -20.41
CA THR A 333 -5.65 21.38 -18.97
C THR A 333 -5.46 19.99 -18.40
N ASP A 334 -4.72 19.90 -17.29
CA ASP A 334 -4.72 18.73 -16.40
C ASP A 334 -6.03 18.56 -15.62
N ARG A 335 -7.02 19.44 -15.86
CA ARG A 335 -8.33 19.50 -15.19
C ARG A 335 -9.50 19.30 -16.16
N GLY A 336 -9.33 18.45 -17.16
CA GLY A 336 -10.45 17.96 -17.99
C GLY A 336 -10.91 18.88 -19.11
N PHE A 337 -10.00 19.70 -19.67
CA PHE A 337 -10.27 20.47 -20.88
C PHE A 337 -9.29 20.12 -22.01
N VAL A 338 -9.81 20.01 -23.24
CA VAL A 338 -9.00 20.02 -24.46
C VAL A 338 -9.83 20.57 -25.62
N GLY A 339 -9.30 21.58 -26.32
CA GLY A 339 -9.99 22.25 -27.41
C GLY A 339 -9.03 22.87 -28.43
N ALA A 340 -9.48 22.96 -29.68
CA ALA A 340 -8.79 23.70 -30.73
C ALA A 340 -9.06 25.20 -30.58
N ALA A 341 -8.03 26.03 -30.74
CA ALA A 341 -8.18 27.48 -30.71
C ALA A 341 -8.79 28.01 -32.02
N ASN A 342 -9.41 29.19 -31.94
CA ASN A 342 -9.84 29.94 -33.10
C ASN A 342 -8.62 30.59 -33.78
N GLY A 343 -8.60 30.63 -35.11
CA GLY A 343 -7.49 31.21 -35.87
C GLY A 343 -6.25 30.31 -35.98
N GLY A 344 -5.24 30.78 -36.71
CA GLY A 344 -3.98 30.05 -36.94
C GLY A 344 -2.78 30.85 -36.45
N ALA A 345 -2.38 31.88 -37.21
CA ALA A 345 -1.23 32.72 -36.88
C ALA A 345 -1.46 33.60 -35.64
N ALA A 346 -2.64 34.23 -35.54
CA ALA A 346 -3.15 34.81 -34.31
C ALA A 346 -4.29 33.90 -33.83
N TRP A 347 -4.27 33.54 -32.55
CA TRP A 347 -5.22 32.56 -32.03
C TRP A 347 -5.76 32.96 -30.66
N ASP A 348 -6.97 32.50 -30.38
CA ASP A 348 -7.66 32.69 -29.11
C ASP A 348 -8.54 31.49 -28.75
N ILE A 349 -8.76 31.28 -27.45
CA ILE A 349 -9.69 30.28 -26.93
C ILE A 349 -10.18 30.67 -25.53
N ARG A 350 -11.38 30.21 -25.17
CA ARG A 350 -11.89 30.25 -23.80
C ARG A 350 -11.68 28.91 -23.12
N VAL A 351 -10.99 28.93 -21.98
CA VAL A 351 -10.64 27.73 -21.20
C VAL A 351 -11.46 27.73 -19.90
N PRO A 352 -12.35 26.74 -19.70
CA PRO A 352 -12.98 26.53 -18.40
C PRO A 352 -11.95 26.01 -17.40
N LEU A 353 -11.97 26.59 -16.21
CA LEU A 353 -11.09 26.30 -15.08
C LEU A 353 -11.87 25.58 -13.99
N GLN A 354 -11.22 24.61 -13.36
CA GLN A 354 -11.68 24.05 -12.09
C GLN A 354 -11.11 24.85 -10.92
N PRO A 355 -11.78 24.89 -9.75
CA PRO A 355 -11.22 25.55 -8.58
C PRO A 355 -9.82 25.02 -8.22
N GLY A 356 -8.95 25.92 -7.77
CA GLY A 356 -7.53 25.62 -7.53
C GLY A 356 -6.66 25.80 -8.77
N TRP A 357 -5.50 25.15 -8.79
CA TRP A 357 -4.52 25.25 -9.87
C TRP A 357 -4.94 24.43 -11.10
N ASN A 358 -4.84 25.07 -12.26
CA ASN A 358 -5.01 24.46 -13.57
C ASN A 358 -3.70 24.65 -14.33
N ARG A 359 -3.09 23.56 -14.80
CA ARG A 359 -1.92 23.60 -15.68
C ARG A 359 -2.42 23.55 -17.12
N LEU A 360 -2.29 24.69 -17.81
CA LEU A 360 -2.62 24.83 -19.21
C LEU A 360 -1.41 24.44 -20.06
N LEU A 361 -1.63 23.56 -21.02
CA LEU A 361 -0.66 23.19 -22.04
C LEU A 361 -1.19 23.68 -23.40
N VAL A 362 -0.50 24.67 -23.97
CA VAL A 362 -0.75 25.19 -25.31
C VAL A 362 0.23 24.51 -26.25
N GLN A 363 -0.28 23.88 -27.31
CA GLN A 363 0.53 23.22 -28.32
C GLN A 363 0.21 23.74 -29.71
N ALA A 364 1.26 23.94 -30.52
CA ALA A 364 1.14 24.27 -31.93
C ALA A 364 1.79 23.18 -32.77
N ARG A 365 1.12 22.78 -33.86
CA ARG A 365 1.59 21.73 -34.76
C ARG A 365 1.89 22.30 -36.13
N GLY A 366 3.07 22.03 -36.69
CA GLY A 366 3.44 22.37 -38.07
C GLY A 366 2.78 21.44 -39.08
N ALA A 367 2.76 21.84 -40.35
CA ALA A 367 2.22 21.00 -41.44
C ALA A 367 3.02 19.69 -41.65
N ASP A 368 4.27 19.66 -41.20
CA ASP A 368 5.17 18.50 -41.20
C ASP A 368 5.03 17.60 -39.96
N GLY A 369 4.08 17.90 -39.08
CA GLY A 369 3.77 17.13 -37.88
C GLY A 369 4.59 17.50 -36.64
N ARG A 370 5.58 18.40 -36.72
CA ARG A 370 6.38 18.85 -35.57
C ARG A 370 5.52 19.62 -34.57
N VAL A 371 5.81 19.45 -33.28
CA VAL A 371 5.04 20.05 -32.19
C VAL A 371 5.95 20.92 -31.32
N VAL A 372 5.45 22.10 -30.94
CA VAL A 372 6.01 22.95 -29.89
C VAL A 372 4.96 23.22 -28.83
N THR A 373 5.39 23.43 -27.59
CA THR A 373 4.48 23.67 -26.46
C THR A 373 4.91 24.84 -25.59
N GLN A 374 3.94 25.45 -24.92
CA GLN A 374 4.13 26.39 -23.82
C GLN A 374 3.13 26.09 -22.71
N GLU A 375 3.57 26.24 -21.46
CA GLU A 375 2.74 26.06 -20.28
C GLU A 375 2.37 27.38 -19.59
N ARG A 376 1.19 27.41 -18.97
CA ARG A 376 0.75 28.43 -18.01
C ARG A 376 0.09 27.73 -16.82
N ARG A 377 0.32 28.21 -15.60
CA ARG A 377 -0.42 27.76 -14.42
C ARG A 377 -1.37 28.84 -13.96
N VAL A 378 -2.65 28.52 -13.91
CA VAL A 378 -3.69 29.47 -13.52
C VAL A 378 -4.43 28.94 -12.32
N ARG A 379 -4.37 29.67 -11.21
CA ARG A 379 -5.18 29.38 -10.02
C ARG A 379 -6.54 30.05 -10.17
N TYR A 380 -7.61 29.27 -10.23
CA TYR A 380 -8.96 29.81 -10.09
C TYR A 380 -9.34 29.81 -8.60
N ALA A 381 -9.47 31.01 -8.02
CA ALA A 381 -9.92 31.22 -6.65
C ALA A 381 -11.32 31.86 -6.68
N PRO A 382 -12.40 31.11 -6.39
CA PRO A 382 -13.75 31.66 -6.35
C PRO A 382 -13.84 32.88 -5.41
N PRO A 383 -14.56 33.95 -5.76
CA PRO A 383 -14.49 35.23 -5.05
C PRO A 383 -15.14 35.23 -3.65
N GLY A 384 -15.96 34.22 -3.32
CA GLY A 384 -16.62 34.11 -2.00
C GLY A 384 -15.76 33.47 -0.92
N GLU A 385 -16.22 33.57 0.33
CA GLU A 385 -15.63 32.86 1.47
C GLU A 385 -15.95 31.37 1.43
N LEU A 386 -15.06 30.56 2.01
CA LEU A 386 -15.28 29.13 2.18
C LEU A 386 -16.56 28.91 3.01
N ALA A 387 -17.51 28.12 2.51
CA ALA A 387 -18.80 27.93 3.18
C ALA A 387 -19.37 26.53 2.97
N PHE A 388 -20.26 26.12 3.86
CA PHE A 388 -21.02 24.87 3.73
C PHE A 388 -22.40 25.15 3.13
N GLY A 389 -22.68 24.53 1.99
CA GLY A 389 -23.96 24.60 1.29
C GLY A 389 -24.72 23.27 1.33
N GLN A 390 -26.04 23.32 1.19
CA GLN A 390 -26.90 22.15 0.95
C GLN A 390 -26.69 20.96 1.92
N VAL A 391 -26.51 21.23 3.22
CA VAL A 391 -26.32 20.18 4.23
C VAL A 391 -27.61 19.36 4.42
N GLN A 392 -27.56 18.08 4.05
CA GLN A 392 -28.67 17.12 4.12
C GLN A 392 -28.30 15.91 4.98
N HIS A 393 -29.22 15.47 5.83
CA HIS A 393 -29.05 14.30 6.69
C HIS A 393 -30.42 13.72 7.08
N ALA A 394 -30.45 12.45 7.50
CA ALA A 394 -31.63 11.85 8.10
C ALA A 394 -31.91 12.44 9.49
N ALA A 395 -33.18 12.59 9.87
CA ALA A 395 -33.58 13.05 11.20
C ALA A 395 -33.34 12.00 12.29
N THR A 396 -33.33 10.72 11.92
CA THR A 396 -33.09 9.60 12.83
C THR A 396 -32.14 8.58 12.21
N VAL A 397 -31.41 7.86 13.05
CA VAL A 397 -30.56 6.74 12.66
C VAL A 397 -30.58 5.68 13.75
N GLU A 398 -30.35 4.43 13.39
CA GLU A 398 -30.19 3.35 14.36
C GLU A 398 -28.78 3.40 15.00
N ARG A 399 -28.67 3.03 16.28
CA ARG A 399 -27.37 2.84 16.94
C ARG A 399 -26.47 1.91 16.12
N TRP A 400 -25.20 2.29 15.91
CA TRP A 400 -24.22 1.58 15.07
C TRP A 400 -24.57 1.43 13.58
N GLN A 401 -25.60 2.12 13.09
CA GLN A 401 -25.87 2.25 11.66
C GLN A 401 -25.25 3.56 11.14
N PRO A 402 -24.62 3.58 9.95
CA PRO A 402 -24.12 4.82 9.37
C PRO A 402 -25.22 5.87 9.16
N LEU A 403 -25.10 7.01 9.83
CA LEU A 403 -25.72 8.27 9.43
C LEU A 403 -24.87 8.85 8.30
N GLU A 404 -25.50 9.11 7.15
CA GLU A 404 -24.86 9.80 6.03
C GLU A 404 -25.31 11.26 5.98
N ILE A 405 -24.35 12.18 5.98
CA ILE A 405 -24.57 13.62 5.80
C ILE A 405 -23.92 14.01 4.47
N THR A 406 -24.70 14.62 3.58
CA THR A 406 -24.25 15.11 2.27
C THR A 406 -24.28 16.63 2.24
N PHE A 407 -23.28 17.27 1.64
CA PHE A 407 -23.18 18.73 1.55
C PHE A 407 -22.26 19.18 0.40
N ASN A 408 -22.30 20.48 0.09
CA ASN A 408 -21.35 21.14 -0.78
C ASN A 408 -20.36 21.96 0.05
N LEU A 409 -19.11 22.00 -0.41
CA LEU A 409 -18.12 22.95 0.07
C LEU A 409 -17.99 24.07 -0.97
N GLU A 410 -18.65 25.19 -0.69
CA GLU A 410 -18.73 26.33 -1.59
C GLU A 410 -17.44 27.16 -1.52
N ASN A 411 -17.03 27.70 -2.66
CA ASN A 411 -15.86 28.57 -2.81
C ASN A 411 -14.50 27.98 -2.38
N SER A 412 -14.40 26.67 -2.17
CA SER A 412 -13.10 26.01 -2.00
C SER A 412 -12.22 26.26 -3.22
N ALA A 413 -10.94 26.54 -2.98
CA ALA A 413 -9.91 26.71 -4.01
C ALA A 413 -8.80 25.65 -3.90
N ALA A 414 -9.10 24.50 -3.29
CA ALA A 414 -8.19 23.37 -3.18
C ALA A 414 -8.11 22.59 -4.50
N THR A 415 -6.89 22.43 -5.00
CA THR A 415 -6.61 21.69 -6.25
C THR A 415 -6.80 20.18 -6.07
N HIS A 416 -6.43 19.65 -4.91
CA HIS A 416 -6.47 18.23 -4.56
C HIS A 416 -7.41 17.99 -3.37
N PRO A 417 -8.73 18.18 -3.55
CA PRO A 417 -9.68 18.13 -2.44
C PRO A 417 -9.78 16.76 -1.77
N GLN A 418 -9.28 15.70 -2.39
CA GLN A 418 -9.18 14.36 -1.79
C GLN A 418 -8.14 14.29 -0.66
N PHE A 419 -7.21 15.23 -0.59
CA PHE A 419 -6.12 15.25 0.38
C PHE A 419 -6.36 16.28 1.49
N PRO A 420 -5.94 15.98 2.73
CA PRO A 420 -6.05 16.94 3.83
C PRO A 420 -5.15 18.16 3.57
N TYR A 421 -5.58 19.31 4.08
CA TYR A 421 -4.76 20.51 4.10
C TYR A 421 -3.64 20.39 5.15
N GLY A 422 -2.41 20.69 4.74
CA GLY A 422 -1.26 20.87 5.63
C GLY A 422 -0.68 22.27 5.46
N ALA A 423 -0.50 22.99 6.57
CA ALA A 423 0.14 24.31 6.54
C ALA A 423 1.64 24.21 6.16
N ALA A 424 2.29 23.12 6.57
CA ALA A 424 3.61 22.72 6.13
C ALA A 424 3.52 21.28 5.60
N MET A 425 3.73 21.13 4.30
CA MET A 425 3.73 19.81 3.65
C MET A 425 5.13 19.18 3.77
N PRO A 426 5.23 17.84 3.88
CA PRO A 426 6.50 17.15 3.76
C PRO A 426 7.21 17.51 2.45
N PRO A 427 8.56 17.39 2.41
CA PRO A 427 9.33 17.58 1.18
C PRO A 427 8.76 16.79 0.00
N GLY A 428 8.86 17.34 -1.22
CA GLY A 428 8.31 16.71 -2.43
C GLY A 428 6.78 16.76 -2.57
N LEU A 429 6.03 17.02 -1.49
CA LEU A 429 4.55 17.07 -1.49
C LEU A 429 3.99 18.50 -1.40
N SER A 430 4.83 19.53 -1.43
CA SER A 430 4.42 20.94 -1.35
C SER A 430 3.47 21.41 -2.45
N ARG A 431 3.34 20.63 -3.54
CA ARG A 431 2.40 20.87 -4.64
C ARG A 431 0.99 20.36 -4.34
N ILE A 432 0.80 19.54 -3.29
CA ILE A 432 -0.52 19.11 -2.84
C ILE A 432 -1.21 20.27 -2.12
N ASP A 433 -2.11 20.92 -2.84
CA ASP A 433 -3.04 21.93 -2.33
C ASP A 433 -4.38 21.27 -1.95
N GLY A 434 -4.50 20.82 -0.69
CA GLY A 434 -5.65 20.06 -0.16
C GLY A 434 -6.62 20.87 0.70
N VAL A 435 -7.66 20.19 1.20
CA VAL A 435 -8.65 20.73 2.16
C VAL A 435 -8.97 19.69 3.23
N THR A 436 -8.90 20.08 4.51
CA THR A 436 -9.30 19.22 5.62
C THR A 436 -10.75 19.50 5.96
N VAL A 437 -11.64 18.54 5.69
CA VAL A 437 -13.07 18.61 6.05
C VAL A 437 -13.40 17.53 7.06
N ASP A 438 -13.93 17.93 8.22
CA ASP A 438 -14.34 17.05 9.32
C ASP A 438 -15.78 17.36 9.75
N ALA A 439 -16.44 16.36 10.33
CA ALA A 439 -17.63 16.56 11.14
C ALA A 439 -17.34 16.19 12.60
N LEU A 440 -17.84 17.02 13.51
CA LEU A 440 -17.78 16.79 14.95
C LEU A 440 -19.17 16.41 15.44
N PHE A 441 -19.27 15.32 16.19
CA PHE A 441 -20.51 14.80 16.76
C PHE A 441 -20.43 14.76 18.28
N THR A 442 -21.56 15.00 18.95
CA THR A 442 -21.65 14.95 20.41
C THR A 442 -23.04 14.48 20.87
N PRO A 443 -23.13 13.61 21.90
CA PRO A 443 -24.38 13.28 22.58
C PRO A 443 -24.68 14.18 23.79
N ASP A 444 -23.73 15.01 24.22
CA ASP A 444 -23.67 15.60 25.56
C ASP A 444 -23.22 17.07 25.55
N ASN A 445 -23.67 17.81 24.53
CA ASN A 445 -23.41 19.25 24.41
C ASN A 445 -21.90 19.60 24.40
N TRP A 446 -21.13 18.84 23.61
CA TRP A 446 -19.70 19.00 23.35
C TRP A 446 -18.76 18.62 24.50
N ALA A 447 -19.24 17.94 25.54
CA ALA A 447 -18.35 17.35 26.55
C ALA A 447 -17.56 16.16 25.97
N THR A 448 -18.21 15.33 25.16
CA THR A 448 -17.59 14.29 24.35
C THR A 448 -17.68 14.66 22.87
N VAL A 449 -16.54 14.60 22.16
CA VAL A 449 -16.46 14.90 20.73
C VAL A 449 -15.97 13.69 19.95
N TYR A 450 -16.79 13.24 19.00
CA TYR A 450 -16.40 12.25 18.01
C TYR A 450 -16.09 12.99 16.71
N ARG A 451 -14.83 12.91 16.25
CA ARG A 451 -14.40 13.51 14.99
C ARG A 451 -14.45 12.46 13.89
N ARG A 452 -15.05 12.81 12.75
CA ARG A 452 -15.07 11.96 11.56
C ARG A 452 -14.64 12.76 10.33
N PRO A 453 -13.65 12.27 9.56
CA PRO A 453 -13.28 12.88 8.30
C PRO A 453 -14.41 12.77 7.28
N ALA A 454 -14.62 13.84 6.51
CA ALA A 454 -15.45 13.81 5.31
C ALA A 454 -14.62 13.40 4.08
N PHE A 455 -15.29 12.98 3.03
CA PHE A 455 -14.68 12.57 1.76
C PHE A 455 -15.51 13.08 0.58
N LEU A 456 -14.84 13.28 -0.56
CA LEU A 456 -15.50 13.63 -1.81
C LEU A 456 -16.11 12.36 -2.43
N TYR A 457 -17.41 12.38 -2.70
CA TYR A 457 -18.18 11.27 -3.25
C TYR A 457 -18.69 11.62 -4.64
N GLN A 458 -18.43 10.74 -5.60
CA GLN A 458 -19.01 10.79 -6.93
C GLN A 458 -20.24 9.86 -6.98
N PRO A 459 -21.45 10.36 -7.30
CA PRO A 459 -22.62 9.50 -7.49
C PRO A 459 -22.54 8.68 -8.78
N TYR A 460 -22.92 7.40 -8.66
CA TYR A 460 -23.01 6.44 -9.75
C TYR A 460 -24.39 5.76 -9.76
N GLU A 461 -24.92 5.51 -10.95
CA GLU A 461 -25.90 4.45 -11.18
C GLU A 461 -25.16 3.13 -11.26
N ARG A 462 -25.64 2.13 -10.52
CA ARG A 462 -25.09 0.78 -10.52
C ARG A 462 -26.09 -0.19 -11.15
N ALA A 463 -25.68 -0.86 -12.21
CA ALA A 463 -26.47 -1.88 -12.90
C ALA A 463 -25.59 -3.05 -13.35
N LEU A 464 -26.22 -4.18 -13.68
CA LEU A 464 -25.57 -5.27 -14.42
C LEU A 464 -25.92 -5.12 -15.90
N LYS A 465 -24.92 -4.92 -16.76
CA LYS A 465 -25.08 -4.79 -18.22
C LYS A 465 -24.09 -5.75 -18.89
N ASP A 466 -24.51 -6.49 -19.90
CA ASP A 466 -23.66 -7.43 -20.65
C ASP A 466 -22.85 -8.41 -19.75
N GLY A 467 -23.42 -8.78 -18.59
CA GLY A 467 -22.80 -9.65 -17.60
C GLY A 467 -21.74 -9.00 -16.70
N GLN A 468 -21.47 -7.70 -16.85
CA GLN A 468 -20.49 -6.92 -16.08
C GLN A 468 -21.16 -5.83 -15.23
N GLU A 469 -20.50 -5.43 -14.15
CA GLU A 469 -20.88 -4.29 -13.35
C GLU A 469 -20.70 -3.00 -14.16
N TRP A 470 -21.80 -2.27 -14.29
CA TRP A 470 -21.88 -1.00 -14.97
C TRP A 470 -22.09 0.09 -13.94
N LEU A 471 -21.07 0.94 -13.76
CA LEU A 471 -21.09 2.10 -12.88
C LEU A 471 -20.94 3.37 -13.71
N TYR A 472 -22.03 4.12 -13.87
CA TYR A 472 -22.03 5.35 -14.67
C TYR A 472 -22.43 6.56 -13.85
N LEU A 473 -21.80 7.70 -14.14
CA LEU A 473 -21.96 8.93 -13.37
C LEU A 473 -23.38 9.49 -13.50
N THR A 474 -24.00 9.89 -12.39
CA THR A 474 -25.37 10.46 -12.38
C THR A 474 -25.46 11.90 -11.89
N GLY A 475 -24.35 12.49 -11.42
CA GLY A 475 -24.35 13.84 -10.86
C GLY A 475 -22.93 14.39 -10.63
N ARG A 476 -22.85 15.63 -10.12
CA ARG A 476 -21.57 16.24 -9.73
C ARG A 476 -21.04 15.62 -8.42
N PRO A 477 -19.72 15.67 -8.18
CA PRO A 477 -19.16 15.30 -6.88
C PRO A 477 -19.79 16.12 -5.73
N VAL A 478 -20.05 15.45 -4.61
CA VAL A 478 -20.56 16.03 -3.37
C VAL A 478 -19.71 15.58 -2.19
N TRP A 479 -19.65 16.36 -1.12
CA TRP A 479 -19.00 15.91 0.10
C TRP A 479 -19.94 15.04 0.91
N LYS A 480 -19.38 13.99 1.52
CA LYS A 480 -20.08 13.12 2.46
C LYS A 480 -19.27 12.94 3.73
N VAL A 481 -19.96 12.81 4.85
CA VAL A 481 -19.41 12.24 6.08
C VAL A 481 -20.34 11.14 6.58
N ARG A 482 -19.74 10.07 7.10
CA ARG A 482 -20.47 8.93 7.67
C ARG A 482 -20.09 8.74 9.13
N PHE A 483 -21.09 8.58 9.98
CA PHE A 483 -20.91 8.33 11.41
C PHE A 483 -21.89 7.28 11.92
N ALA A 484 -21.38 6.24 12.57
CA ALA A 484 -22.19 5.22 13.24
C ALA A 484 -22.24 5.48 14.76
N PRO A 485 -23.30 6.08 15.32
CA PRO A 485 -23.32 6.54 16.70
C PRO A 485 -23.32 5.38 17.71
N PRO A 486 -22.50 5.44 18.78
CA PRO A 486 -22.35 4.34 19.73
C PRO A 486 -23.41 4.33 20.85
N SER A 487 -24.25 5.35 20.99
CA SER A 487 -25.29 5.43 22.04
C SER A 487 -26.59 6.06 21.51
N THR A 488 -27.71 5.67 22.12
CA THR A 488 -29.06 6.17 21.80
C THR A 488 -29.28 7.59 22.34
N GLY A 489 -30.30 8.28 21.85
CA GLY A 489 -30.72 9.60 22.33
C GLY A 489 -30.48 10.72 21.32
N PRO A 490 -30.64 12.00 21.74
CA PRO A 490 -30.39 13.15 20.89
C PRO A 490 -28.89 13.35 20.68
N TRP A 491 -28.50 13.67 19.45
CA TRP A 491 -27.14 14.00 19.06
C TRP A 491 -27.10 15.32 18.32
N ARG A 492 -25.95 15.99 18.41
CA ARG A 492 -25.65 17.20 17.64
C ARG A 492 -24.42 16.99 16.78
N PHE A 493 -24.35 17.70 15.67
CA PHE A 493 -23.14 17.78 14.86
C PHE A 493 -22.93 19.17 14.27
N ARG A 494 -21.68 19.43 13.89
CA ARG A 494 -21.29 20.55 13.01
C ARG A 494 -20.16 20.11 12.08
N LEU A 495 -20.06 20.77 10.94
CA LEU A 495 -19.00 20.57 9.95
C LEU A 495 -17.93 21.65 10.11
N GLU A 496 -16.67 21.29 9.91
CA GLU A 496 -15.52 22.19 9.92
C GLU A 496 -14.65 21.91 8.69
N ALA A 497 -14.23 22.95 7.99
CA ALA A 497 -13.33 22.86 6.85
C ALA A 497 -12.17 23.85 7.01
N VAL A 498 -10.97 23.46 6.62
CA VAL A 498 -9.77 24.31 6.59
C VAL A 498 -9.00 24.05 5.31
N GLU A 499 -8.64 25.11 4.61
CA GLU A 499 -7.70 25.12 3.48
C GLU A 499 -6.80 26.36 3.53
N ALA A 500 -5.92 26.54 2.55
CA ALA A 500 -4.96 27.64 2.51
C ALA A 500 -5.59 29.04 2.62
N ARG A 501 -6.82 29.23 2.12
CA ARG A 501 -7.48 30.54 2.11
C ARG A 501 -8.29 30.87 3.37
N GLY A 502 -8.49 29.90 4.27
CA GLY A 502 -9.29 30.11 5.48
C GLY A 502 -10.01 28.86 5.96
N ALA A 503 -10.91 29.09 6.92
CA ALA A 503 -11.70 28.05 7.56
C ALA A 503 -13.20 28.38 7.51
N ALA A 504 -14.02 27.34 7.50
CA ALA A 504 -15.47 27.44 7.54
C ALA A 504 -16.04 26.53 8.63
N ARG A 505 -17.18 26.93 9.20
CA ARG A 505 -17.95 26.12 10.15
C ARG A 505 -19.43 26.19 9.80
N SER A 506 -20.11 25.05 9.78
CA SER A 506 -21.57 25.02 9.60
C SER A 506 -22.30 25.42 10.88
N ALA A 507 -23.58 25.80 10.75
CA ALA A 507 -24.49 25.81 11.90
C ALA A 507 -24.58 24.41 12.54
N GLU A 508 -24.88 24.37 13.84
CA GLU A 508 -25.16 23.11 14.54
C GLU A 508 -26.50 22.52 14.09
N ARG A 509 -26.55 21.20 14.00
CA ARG A 509 -27.72 20.43 13.60
C ARG A 509 -27.92 19.25 14.54
N THR A 510 -29.14 18.73 14.59
CA THR A 510 -29.53 17.65 15.50
C THR A 510 -30.07 16.43 14.75
N PHE A 511 -29.88 15.25 15.30
CA PHE A 511 -30.56 14.01 14.90
C PHE A 511 -30.78 13.12 16.13
N THR A 512 -31.64 12.11 16.01
CA THR A 512 -31.94 11.18 17.10
C THR A 512 -31.43 9.77 16.78
N VAL A 513 -30.83 9.12 17.76
CA VAL A 513 -30.33 7.75 17.65
C VAL A 513 -31.27 6.78 18.36
N ASN A 514 -31.86 5.87 17.59
CA ASN A 514 -32.78 4.84 18.06
C ASN A 514 -32.02 3.58 18.52
N ALA A 515 -32.70 2.72 19.29
CA ALA A 515 -32.16 1.43 19.71
C ALA A 515 -31.79 0.54 18.50
N ALA A 516 -30.75 -0.26 18.66
CA ALA A 516 -30.33 -1.24 17.65
C ALA A 516 -31.41 -2.31 17.44
N ALA A 517 -31.63 -2.71 16.19
CA ALA A 517 -32.50 -3.79 15.80
C ALA A 517 -31.92 -5.16 16.22
N ALA A 518 -32.77 -6.18 16.28
CA ALA A 518 -32.33 -7.54 16.55
C ALA A 518 -31.32 -8.00 15.47
N GLY A 519 -30.12 -8.37 15.88
CA GLY A 519 -29.02 -8.78 14.99
C GLY A 519 -28.00 -7.67 14.68
N ASN A 520 -28.27 -6.41 15.05
CA ASN A 520 -27.26 -5.36 15.03
C ASN A 520 -26.49 -5.35 16.36
N HIS A 521 -25.35 -6.04 16.36
CA HIS A 521 -24.46 -6.15 17.52
C HIS A 521 -23.41 -5.02 17.61
N GLY A 522 -23.36 -4.14 16.60
CA GLY A 522 -22.35 -3.09 16.47
C GLY A 522 -20.99 -3.59 15.98
N PRO A 523 -19.96 -2.72 15.97
CA PRO A 523 -18.62 -3.07 15.48
C PRO A 523 -17.92 -4.10 16.37
N VAL A 524 -16.94 -4.82 15.80
CA VAL A 524 -16.11 -5.79 16.50
C VAL A 524 -14.91 -5.10 17.15
N ARG A 525 -14.54 -5.55 18.35
CA ARG A 525 -13.37 -5.07 19.10
C ARG A 525 -12.73 -6.18 19.91
N VAL A 526 -11.52 -5.95 20.42
CA VAL A 526 -10.89 -6.87 21.38
C VAL A 526 -11.77 -6.96 22.64
N ALA A 527 -11.97 -8.18 23.14
CA ALA A 527 -12.76 -8.42 24.33
C ALA A 527 -12.09 -7.86 25.59
N ARG A 528 -12.89 -7.21 26.44
CA ARG A 528 -12.36 -6.52 27.65
C ARG A 528 -11.89 -7.46 28.73
N ASN A 529 -12.57 -8.59 28.90
CA ASN A 529 -12.32 -9.50 30.02
C ASN A 529 -11.46 -10.70 29.62
N ASP A 530 -11.19 -10.90 28.33
CA ASP A 530 -10.35 -11.99 27.84
C ASP A 530 -9.69 -11.60 26.53
N ALA A 531 -8.41 -11.24 26.58
CA ALA A 531 -7.66 -10.75 25.43
C ALA A 531 -7.45 -11.82 24.34
N ARG A 532 -7.86 -13.08 24.53
CA ARG A 532 -7.84 -14.10 23.47
C ARG A 532 -8.91 -13.86 22.41
N TYR A 533 -10.00 -13.18 22.77
CA TYR A 533 -11.22 -13.14 21.95
C TYR A 533 -11.55 -11.74 21.45
N PHE A 534 -12.33 -11.71 20.37
CA PHE A 534 -13.06 -10.53 19.95
C PHE A 534 -14.50 -10.56 20.46
N GLU A 535 -15.09 -9.39 20.65
CA GLU A 535 -16.49 -9.21 21.01
C GLU A 535 -17.12 -8.08 20.19
N PHE A 536 -18.43 -8.18 20.00
CA PHE A 536 -19.23 -7.09 19.45
C PHE A 536 -19.37 -5.95 20.46
N ALA A 537 -19.79 -4.78 19.97
CA ALA A 537 -19.98 -3.60 20.80
C ALA A 537 -21.06 -3.78 21.90
N ASP A 538 -22.04 -4.66 21.69
CA ASP A 538 -23.03 -5.06 22.70
C ASP A 538 -22.50 -6.05 23.76
N GLY A 539 -21.27 -6.55 23.60
CA GLY A 539 -20.60 -7.50 24.49
C GLY A 539 -20.78 -8.97 24.11
N ALA A 540 -21.55 -9.28 23.06
CA ALA A 540 -21.65 -10.65 22.55
C ALA A 540 -20.33 -11.12 21.94
N LEU A 541 -20.01 -12.41 22.10
CA LEU A 541 -18.81 -13.02 21.56
C LEU A 541 -18.80 -12.95 20.02
N PHE A 542 -17.70 -12.48 19.42
CA PHE A 542 -17.47 -12.62 17.99
C PHE A 542 -16.82 -13.98 17.73
N LEU A 543 -17.57 -14.88 17.10
CA LEU A 543 -17.09 -16.23 16.83
C LEU A 543 -16.01 -16.22 15.74
N GLY A 544 -16.15 -15.47 14.65
CA GLY A 544 -15.05 -15.20 13.70
C GLY A 544 -14.39 -16.43 13.04
N ASN A 545 -15.19 -17.28 12.39
CA ASN A 545 -14.72 -18.33 11.50
C ASN A 545 -14.82 -17.88 10.04
N GLY A 546 -13.82 -18.21 9.22
CA GLY A 546 -13.59 -17.44 8.01
C GLY A 546 -12.69 -18.05 6.94
N HIS A 547 -12.67 -17.38 5.79
CA HIS A 547 -11.73 -17.65 4.71
C HIS A 547 -11.32 -16.33 4.02
N GLY A 548 -10.22 -16.35 3.26
CA GLY A 548 -9.89 -15.27 2.34
C GLY A 548 -10.95 -15.13 1.25
N VAL A 549 -11.19 -13.94 0.72
CA VAL A 549 -12.15 -13.76 -0.38
C VAL A 549 -11.55 -12.87 -1.46
N GLY A 550 -12.01 -13.12 -2.67
CA GLY A 550 -11.76 -12.26 -3.81
C GLY A 550 -12.96 -12.19 -4.73
N TYR A 551 -13.07 -11.11 -5.50
CA TYR A 551 -14.18 -10.87 -6.42
C TYR A 551 -13.73 -10.75 -7.86
N ASP A 552 -14.53 -11.29 -8.76
CA ASP A 552 -14.32 -11.13 -10.20
C ASP A 552 -14.21 -9.65 -10.58
N SER A 553 -13.23 -9.28 -11.41
CA SER A 553 -12.99 -7.88 -11.75
C SER A 553 -14.07 -7.25 -12.62
N ALA A 554 -14.88 -8.04 -13.32
CA ALA A 554 -15.91 -7.54 -14.22
C ALA A 554 -17.26 -7.38 -13.51
N ARG A 555 -17.64 -8.33 -12.65
CA ARG A 555 -18.90 -8.29 -11.86
C ARG A 555 -18.72 -7.64 -10.50
N PHE A 556 -17.52 -7.70 -9.94
CA PHE A 556 -17.06 -7.13 -8.68
C PHE A 556 -18.10 -7.19 -7.57
N SER A 557 -18.85 -6.11 -7.31
CA SER A 557 -19.81 -6.11 -6.21
C SER A 557 -21.03 -7.01 -6.44
N TYR A 558 -21.39 -7.33 -7.68
CA TYR A 558 -22.40 -8.37 -7.97
C TYR A 558 -21.86 -9.78 -7.71
N ASP A 559 -20.58 -10.03 -7.99
CA ASP A 559 -19.94 -11.31 -7.64
C ASP A 559 -19.89 -11.48 -6.12
N ALA A 560 -19.64 -10.40 -5.38
CA ALA A 560 -19.74 -10.44 -3.92
C ALA A 560 -21.14 -10.85 -3.45
N VAL A 561 -22.21 -10.29 -4.04
CA VAL A 561 -23.59 -10.69 -3.71
C VAL A 561 -23.85 -12.15 -4.08
N ASP A 562 -23.36 -12.62 -5.22
CA ASP A 562 -23.48 -14.02 -5.64
C ASP A 562 -22.78 -14.96 -4.65
N GLN A 563 -21.56 -14.63 -4.24
CA GLN A 563 -20.83 -15.36 -3.22
C GLN A 563 -21.54 -15.33 -1.85
N PHE A 564 -22.11 -14.18 -1.44
CA PHE A 564 -22.89 -14.07 -0.20
C PHE A 564 -24.11 -14.99 -0.21
N ASN A 565 -24.77 -15.11 -1.36
CA ASN A 565 -25.89 -16.02 -1.54
C ASN A 565 -25.42 -17.49 -1.47
N ALA A 566 -24.27 -17.81 -2.07
CA ALA A 566 -23.68 -19.15 -2.02
C ALA A 566 -23.25 -19.57 -0.59
N ILE A 567 -22.67 -18.64 0.17
CA ILE A 567 -22.28 -18.86 1.58
C ILE A 567 -23.50 -19.13 2.46
N GLY A 568 -24.59 -18.39 2.24
CA GLY A 568 -25.85 -18.54 2.98
C GLY A 568 -25.83 -17.95 4.40
N ALA A 569 -27.02 -17.70 4.93
CA ALA A 569 -27.18 -17.01 6.22
C ALA A 569 -26.73 -17.86 7.42
N GLY A 570 -26.01 -17.24 8.36
CA GLY A 570 -25.61 -17.86 9.63
C GLY A 570 -24.51 -18.93 9.51
N ASN A 571 -23.99 -19.18 8.31
CA ASN A 571 -22.93 -20.15 8.09
C ASN A 571 -21.56 -19.58 8.48
N GLN A 572 -21.22 -18.39 8.00
CA GLN A 572 -19.91 -17.78 8.19
C GLN A 572 -20.06 -16.28 8.43
N GLN A 573 -19.04 -15.64 9.02
CA GLN A 573 -19.11 -14.21 9.33
C GLN A 573 -17.81 -13.43 9.13
N PHE A 574 -16.64 -14.08 9.00
CA PHE A 574 -15.36 -13.37 8.95
C PHE A 574 -14.62 -13.65 7.63
N PHE A 575 -14.23 -12.59 6.93
CA PHE A 575 -13.54 -12.68 5.65
C PHE A 575 -12.31 -11.81 5.66
N ARG A 576 -11.23 -12.26 5.02
CA ARG A 576 -10.08 -11.43 4.70
C ARG A 576 -10.13 -11.06 3.23
N TRP A 577 -10.03 -9.78 2.92
CA TRP A 577 -10.11 -9.30 1.54
C TRP A 577 -8.93 -8.40 1.19
N TRP A 578 -8.30 -8.71 0.07
CA TRP A 578 -7.14 -8.00 -0.48
C TRP A 578 -7.56 -6.71 -1.19
N LEU A 579 -7.91 -5.68 -0.41
CA LEU A 579 -8.41 -4.41 -0.92
C LEU A 579 -7.34 -3.64 -1.72
N SER A 580 -6.05 -3.76 -1.38
CA SER A 580 -4.95 -3.21 -2.19
C SER A 580 -4.85 -3.87 -3.57
N GLY A 581 -5.02 -5.19 -3.65
CA GLY A 581 -4.89 -5.96 -4.90
C GLY A 581 -6.12 -5.95 -5.81
N GLU A 582 -7.29 -6.31 -5.28
CA GLU A 582 -8.54 -6.37 -6.06
C GLU A 582 -9.35 -5.08 -5.95
N GLY A 583 -9.33 -4.46 -4.78
CA GLY A 583 -9.97 -3.17 -4.54
C GLY A 583 -9.22 -2.00 -5.19
N ARG A 584 -7.90 -2.08 -5.44
CA ARG A 584 -7.11 -1.16 -6.31
C ARG A 584 -7.42 0.32 -6.12
N LEU A 585 -7.59 0.71 -4.86
CA LEU A 585 -8.09 2.05 -4.55
C LEU A 585 -7.00 3.11 -4.69
N TRP A 586 -5.74 2.73 -4.55
CA TRP A 586 -4.62 3.64 -4.43
C TRP A 586 -3.28 2.97 -4.75
N GLY A 587 -2.32 3.76 -5.25
CA GLY A 587 -0.99 3.30 -5.61
C GLY A 587 -0.86 2.78 -7.05
N SER A 588 0.36 2.49 -7.46
CA SER A 588 0.72 1.94 -8.77
C SER A 588 0.86 0.43 -8.76
N ALA A 589 1.07 -0.18 -7.59
CA ALA A 589 0.83 -1.60 -7.41
C ALA A 589 -0.62 -1.92 -7.80
N TRP A 590 -0.81 -2.98 -8.59
CA TRP A 590 -2.12 -3.38 -9.08
C TRP A 590 -2.88 -2.30 -9.87
N GLN A 591 -2.17 -1.31 -10.45
CA GLN A 591 -2.77 -0.27 -11.29
C GLN A 591 -3.58 -0.86 -12.44
N ALA A 592 -4.37 -0.03 -13.13
CA ALA A 592 -5.30 -0.55 -14.12
C ALA A 592 -4.68 -0.99 -15.47
N TRP A 593 -3.40 -0.71 -15.67
CA TRP A 593 -2.68 -0.98 -16.91
C TRP A 593 -1.83 -2.25 -16.82
N ARG A 594 -1.79 -3.04 -17.89
CA ARG A 594 -1.03 -4.28 -18.00
C ARG A 594 -0.06 -4.24 -19.16
N SER A 595 1.18 -4.66 -18.90
CA SER A 595 2.16 -4.96 -19.95
C SER A 595 1.89 -6.34 -20.54
N ARG A 596 2.30 -6.55 -21.80
CA ARG A 596 2.31 -7.86 -22.45
C ARG A 596 3.68 -8.55 -22.37
N THR A 597 4.74 -7.80 -22.10
CA THR A 597 6.13 -8.27 -22.22
C THR A 597 6.93 -8.15 -20.94
N LEU A 598 6.63 -7.17 -20.09
CA LEU A 598 7.32 -6.99 -18.81
C LEU A 598 6.87 -8.05 -17.80
N THR A 599 7.84 -8.59 -17.06
CA THR A 599 7.59 -9.48 -15.92
C THR A 599 7.22 -8.68 -14.68
N GLY A 600 6.28 -9.20 -13.89
CA GLY A 600 5.91 -8.60 -12.60
C GLY A 600 7.03 -8.70 -11.55
N ASP A 601 6.87 -7.96 -10.47
CA ASP A 601 7.67 -8.09 -9.25
C ASP A 601 6.96 -9.08 -8.30
N GLY A 602 7.38 -10.34 -8.33
CA GLY A 602 6.66 -11.43 -7.68
C GLY A 602 5.23 -11.57 -8.24
N TYR A 603 4.23 -11.39 -7.38
CA TYR A 603 2.82 -11.41 -7.77
C TYR A 603 2.29 -10.05 -8.27
N ILE A 604 3.06 -8.97 -8.12
CA ILE A 604 2.61 -7.61 -8.46
C ILE A 604 2.83 -7.39 -9.95
N PRO A 605 1.80 -6.98 -10.72
CA PRO A 605 1.96 -6.69 -12.14
C PRO A 605 2.99 -5.61 -12.41
N ALA A 606 3.75 -5.75 -13.50
CA ALA A 606 4.72 -4.74 -13.92
C ALA A 606 4.05 -3.38 -14.13
N THR A 607 4.62 -2.33 -13.54
CA THR A 607 4.05 -0.98 -13.63
C THR A 607 4.38 -0.30 -14.96
N GLY A 608 5.52 -0.66 -15.57
CA GLY A 608 6.05 0.02 -16.76
C GLY A 608 6.47 1.47 -16.49
N LEU A 609 6.57 1.88 -15.22
CA LEU A 609 6.92 3.25 -14.83
C LEU A 609 8.44 3.45 -14.84
N THR A 610 8.85 4.66 -15.21
CA THR A 610 10.23 5.14 -15.08
C THR A 610 10.25 6.47 -14.37
N LEU A 611 11.30 6.69 -13.56
CA LEU A 611 11.59 7.98 -12.92
C LEU A 611 12.39 8.92 -13.83
N GLU A 612 12.91 8.41 -14.96
CA GLU A 612 13.77 9.15 -15.88
C GLU A 612 13.01 10.21 -16.68
N ARG A 613 11.68 10.09 -16.76
CA ARG A 613 10.81 11.06 -17.40
C ARG A 613 9.64 11.38 -16.50
N ALA A 614 9.27 12.65 -16.46
CA ALA A 614 8.08 13.11 -15.77
C ALA A 614 7.48 14.33 -16.46
N TYR A 615 6.18 14.51 -16.25
CA TYR A 615 5.48 15.70 -16.67
C TYR A 615 5.12 16.56 -15.45
N GLY A 616 5.45 17.85 -15.53
CA GLY A 616 5.12 18.81 -14.49
C GLY A 616 5.61 18.42 -13.10
N ASP A 617 4.68 18.35 -12.13
CA ASP A 617 4.98 18.01 -10.74
C ASP A 617 4.95 16.47 -10.49
N GLY A 618 4.82 15.65 -11.54
CA GLY A 618 4.83 14.20 -11.44
C GLY A 618 6.20 13.62 -11.09
N MET A 619 6.20 12.42 -10.52
CA MET A 619 7.42 11.68 -10.16
C MET A 619 7.88 10.73 -11.27
N ALA A 620 6.94 10.13 -11.98
CA ALA A 620 7.20 9.10 -12.99
C ALA A 620 6.32 9.27 -14.24
N ALA A 621 6.67 8.53 -15.29
CA ALA A 621 5.83 8.33 -16.47
C ALA A 621 5.84 6.84 -16.87
N LEU A 622 4.77 6.38 -17.52
CA LEU A 622 4.77 5.09 -18.20
C LEU A 622 5.72 5.15 -19.40
N ARG A 623 6.56 4.12 -19.58
CA ARG A 623 7.49 4.00 -20.72
C ARG A 623 7.05 2.88 -21.66
N LEU A 624 6.96 3.20 -22.95
CA LEU A 624 6.82 2.25 -24.05
C LEU A 624 8.09 2.28 -24.90
N ASP A 625 8.67 1.11 -25.14
CA ASP A 625 9.88 0.93 -25.95
C ASP A 625 9.92 -0.49 -26.56
N ALA A 626 11.09 -0.95 -27.01
CA ALA A 626 11.22 -2.29 -27.58
C ALA A 626 10.93 -3.42 -26.57
N ASP A 627 11.23 -3.19 -25.29
CA ASP A 627 11.03 -4.18 -24.23
C ASP A 627 9.62 -4.11 -23.64
N ASN A 628 8.95 -2.96 -23.74
CA ASN A 628 7.56 -2.75 -23.36
C ASN A 628 6.75 -2.06 -24.47
N PRO A 629 6.49 -2.73 -25.61
CA PRO A 629 5.85 -2.06 -26.75
C PRO A 629 4.35 -1.81 -26.54
N ILE A 630 3.70 -2.46 -25.56
CA ILE A 630 2.24 -2.39 -25.37
C ILE A 630 1.88 -2.36 -23.88
N MET A 631 1.04 -1.40 -23.51
CA MET A 631 0.33 -1.32 -22.23
C MET A 631 -1.16 -1.15 -22.49
N PHE A 632 -2.02 -1.91 -21.81
CA PHE A 632 -3.47 -1.85 -22.04
C PHE A 632 -4.29 -1.96 -20.76
N GLN A 633 -5.51 -1.43 -20.80
CA GLN A 633 -6.49 -1.45 -19.70
C GLN A 633 -7.83 -2.01 -20.18
N GLY A 634 -8.54 -2.74 -19.31
CA GLY A 634 -9.89 -3.26 -19.58
C GLY A 634 -10.08 -4.77 -19.38
N PHE A 635 -9.00 -5.52 -19.13
CA PHE A 635 -9.08 -6.97 -18.92
C PHE A 635 -9.38 -7.32 -17.45
N ASP A 636 -8.43 -7.06 -16.55
CA ASP A 636 -8.50 -7.51 -15.17
C ASP A 636 -9.00 -6.41 -14.22
N THR A 637 -9.44 -5.27 -14.75
CA THR A 637 -9.95 -4.09 -13.99
C THR A 637 -11.42 -3.80 -14.28
N GLY A 638 -12.06 -4.62 -15.12
CA GLY A 638 -13.28 -4.23 -15.80
C GLY A 638 -13.05 -3.15 -16.86
N ARG A 639 -14.04 -2.98 -17.74
CA ARG A 639 -14.02 -1.99 -18.82
C ARG A 639 -14.76 -0.71 -18.40
N PRO A 640 -14.34 0.47 -18.90
CA PRO A 640 -15.06 1.71 -18.63
C PRO A 640 -16.52 1.64 -19.09
N ALA A 641 -17.44 2.05 -18.21
CA ALA A 641 -18.86 2.11 -18.50
C ALA A 641 -19.18 3.24 -19.48
N LEU A 642 -19.98 2.92 -20.50
CA LEU A 642 -20.47 3.83 -21.54
C LEU A 642 -21.99 3.72 -21.68
N ILE A 643 -22.57 4.73 -22.30
CA ILE A 643 -23.96 4.75 -22.79
C ILE A 643 -23.94 4.69 -24.32
N PRO A 644 -24.51 3.63 -24.95
CA PRO A 644 -24.63 3.51 -26.39
C PRO A 644 -25.26 4.74 -27.05
N GLY A 645 -24.75 5.13 -28.22
CA GLY A 645 -25.22 6.28 -28.98
C GLY A 645 -24.68 7.64 -28.52
N ARG A 646 -23.99 7.72 -27.38
CA ARG A 646 -23.33 8.95 -26.93
C ARG A 646 -21.92 9.08 -27.48
N ALA A 647 -21.46 10.33 -27.62
CA ALA A 647 -20.11 10.65 -28.04
C ALA A 647 -19.15 10.74 -26.85
N TYR A 648 -17.91 10.30 -27.04
CA TYR A 648 -16.85 10.30 -26.03
C TYR A 648 -15.57 10.84 -26.64
N ARG A 649 -14.69 11.36 -25.79
CA ARG A 649 -13.34 11.80 -26.13
C ARG A 649 -12.32 11.05 -25.29
N LEU A 650 -11.40 10.34 -25.95
CA LEU A 650 -10.21 9.82 -25.33
C LEU A 650 -9.08 10.85 -25.48
N VAL A 651 -8.37 11.13 -24.39
CA VAL A 651 -7.27 12.10 -24.32
C VAL A 651 -6.04 11.38 -23.78
N VAL A 652 -4.88 11.56 -24.41
CA VAL A 652 -3.59 11.04 -23.93
C VAL A 652 -2.58 12.18 -23.86
N ARG A 653 -1.84 12.26 -22.76
CA ARG A 653 -0.69 13.14 -22.61
C ARG A 653 0.58 12.32 -22.69
N TRP A 654 1.34 12.53 -23.76
CA TRP A 654 2.55 11.77 -24.03
C TRP A 654 3.67 12.63 -24.62
N ARG A 655 4.85 12.04 -24.72
CA ARG A 655 5.97 12.53 -25.51
C ARG A 655 6.66 11.35 -26.19
N THR A 656 7.45 11.62 -27.22
CA THR A 656 8.23 10.63 -27.95
C THR A 656 9.69 11.07 -28.04
N GLU A 657 10.59 10.11 -27.98
CA GLU A 657 12.04 10.31 -28.10
C GLU A 657 12.59 9.33 -29.14
N ALA A 658 13.19 9.85 -30.20
CA ALA A 658 13.85 9.10 -31.26
C ALA A 658 13.00 7.96 -31.85
N VAL A 659 11.67 8.13 -31.93
CA VAL A 659 10.78 7.08 -32.46
C VAL A 659 10.94 6.99 -33.98
N THR A 660 11.65 5.95 -34.43
CA THR A 660 11.96 5.71 -35.85
C THR A 660 11.11 4.57 -36.43
N GLY A 661 11.00 4.52 -37.75
CA GLY A 661 10.31 3.45 -38.47
C GLY A 661 9.98 3.86 -39.91
N PRO A 662 9.11 3.12 -40.61
CA PRO A 662 8.43 1.91 -40.13
C PRO A 662 9.30 0.65 -40.20
N ARG A 663 9.05 -0.33 -39.34
CA ARG A 663 9.63 -1.70 -39.43
C ARG A 663 9.07 -2.46 -40.64
N GLN A 664 7.77 -2.31 -40.90
CA GLN A 664 7.06 -2.81 -42.07
C GLN A 664 6.74 -1.65 -43.01
N ALA A 665 7.40 -1.61 -44.17
CA ALA A 665 7.23 -0.56 -45.17
C ALA A 665 5.75 -0.43 -45.60
N GLY A 666 5.28 0.81 -45.77
CA GLY A 666 3.91 1.12 -46.20
C GLY A 666 2.85 1.13 -45.09
N GLN A 667 3.19 0.79 -43.85
CA GLN A 667 2.30 0.91 -42.70
C GLN A 667 2.69 2.11 -41.82
N PRO A 668 1.74 2.77 -41.13
CA PRO A 668 2.05 3.82 -40.17
C PRO A 668 2.88 3.27 -39.01
N HIS A 669 3.66 4.13 -38.35
CA HIS A 669 4.48 3.75 -37.20
C HIS A 669 4.54 4.88 -36.18
N GLY A 670 4.78 4.51 -34.93
CA GLY A 670 4.86 5.43 -33.81
C GLY A 670 4.02 4.98 -32.62
N VAL A 671 3.89 5.84 -31.62
CA VAL A 671 2.96 5.62 -30.51
C VAL A 671 1.53 5.87 -30.97
N VAL A 672 0.61 4.97 -30.66
CA VAL A 672 -0.78 4.98 -31.11
C VAL A 672 -1.69 4.53 -29.97
N VAL A 673 -2.95 4.96 -29.99
CA VAL A 673 -4.00 4.38 -29.13
C VAL A 673 -5.00 3.63 -29.97
N LYS A 674 -5.35 2.40 -29.57
CA LYS A 674 -6.36 1.57 -30.25
C LYS A 674 -7.35 0.98 -29.26
N PHE A 675 -8.56 0.71 -29.74
CA PHE A 675 -9.41 -0.29 -29.14
C PHE A 675 -8.95 -1.68 -29.58
N THR A 676 -8.87 -2.59 -28.61
CA THR A 676 -8.41 -3.95 -28.86
C THR A 676 -9.28 -4.96 -28.12
N GLY A 677 -9.30 -6.18 -28.64
CA GLY A 677 -9.55 -7.37 -27.83
C GLY A 677 -8.33 -7.64 -26.94
N TRP A 678 -7.76 -8.82 -27.06
CA TRP A 678 -6.47 -9.13 -26.45
C TRP A 678 -5.33 -8.58 -27.32
N PRO A 679 -4.51 -7.62 -26.84
CA PRO A 679 -3.49 -7.00 -27.67
C PRO A 679 -2.19 -7.83 -27.62
N GLU A 680 -1.78 -8.41 -28.74
CA GLU A 680 -0.48 -9.09 -28.87
C GLU A 680 0.55 -8.22 -29.61
N PRO A 681 1.79 -8.10 -29.10
CA PRO A 681 2.85 -7.36 -29.78
C PRO A 681 3.07 -7.85 -31.23
N GLY A 682 2.92 -6.94 -32.19
CA GLY A 682 3.06 -7.24 -33.62
C GLY A 682 1.77 -7.63 -34.34
N GLU A 683 0.66 -7.89 -33.63
CA GLU A 683 -0.62 -8.31 -34.22
C GLU A 683 -1.70 -7.22 -34.22
N THR A 684 -1.36 -6.00 -33.76
CA THR A 684 -2.32 -4.89 -33.66
C THR A 684 -2.44 -4.04 -34.93
N GLY A 685 -1.61 -4.28 -35.95
CA GLY A 685 -1.47 -3.41 -37.12
C GLY A 685 -2.75 -3.23 -37.94
N ALA A 686 -3.57 -4.28 -38.05
CA ALA A 686 -4.83 -4.24 -38.80
C ALA A 686 -5.97 -3.52 -38.06
N LEU A 687 -5.82 -3.25 -36.76
CA LEU A 687 -6.84 -2.58 -35.96
C LEU A 687 -6.85 -1.06 -36.25
N PRO A 688 -8.03 -0.42 -36.30
CA PRO A 688 -8.13 1.01 -36.54
C PRO A 688 -7.47 1.80 -35.41
N ALA A 689 -6.73 2.85 -35.77
CA ALA A 689 -6.22 3.81 -34.81
C ALA A 689 -7.36 4.64 -34.23
N LEU A 690 -7.50 4.67 -32.91
CA LEU A 690 -8.38 5.61 -32.22
C LEU A 690 -7.68 6.98 -32.17
N VAL A 691 -6.49 7.04 -31.57
CA VAL A 691 -5.59 8.20 -31.68
C VAL A 691 -4.49 7.85 -32.69
N PRO A 692 -4.30 8.60 -33.79
CA PRO A 692 -3.32 8.30 -34.83
C PRO A 692 -1.87 8.23 -34.33
N HIS A 693 -1.02 7.55 -35.09
CA HIS A 693 0.40 7.38 -34.77
C HIS A 693 1.14 8.71 -34.64
N VAL A 694 1.98 8.81 -33.62
CA VAL A 694 2.96 9.89 -33.43
C VAL A 694 4.36 9.29 -33.41
N ASN A 695 5.25 9.81 -34.26
CA ASN A 695 6.64 9.36 -34.39
C ASN A 695 7.61 10.55 -34.33
N GLY A 696 8.91 10.25 -34.39
CA GLY A 696 9.97 11.22 -34.18
C GLY A 696 10.03 11.73 -32.74
N ASP A 697 10.56 12.93 -32.58
CA ASP A 697 10.71 13.60 -31.29
C ASP A 697 9.58 14.60 -31.05
N THR A 698 8.95 14.52 -29.88
CA THR A 698 7.91 15.46 -29.47
C THR A 698 8.10 15.91 -28.02
N PRO A 699 7.75 17.17 -27.68
CA PRO A 699 7.60 17.55 -26.29
C PRO A 699 6.40 16.81 -25.67
N TRP A 700 6.23 16.95 -24.36
CA TRP A 700 4.96 16.63 -23.72
C TRP A 700 3.83 17.41 -24.39
N HIS A 701 2.88 16.68 -24.96
CA HIS A 701 1.73 17.22 -25.67
C HIS A 701 0.52 16.31 -25.50
N VAL A 702 -0.66 16.82 -25.85
CA VAL A 702 -1.91 16.08 -25.81
C VAL A 702 -2.31 15.65 -27.22
N ALA A 703 -2.72 14.39 -27.35
CA ALA A 703 -3.47 13.89 -28.49
C ALA A 703 -4.85 13.41 -28.02
N TYR A 704 -5.85 13.52 -28.88
CA TYR A 704 -7.20 13.07 -28.54
C TYR A 704 -7.96 12.59 -29.77
N ALA A 705 -8.99 11.79 -29.53
CA ALA A 705 -9.90 11.32 -30.55
C ALA A 705 -11.32 11.21 -30.00
N ASP A 706 -12.29 11.44 -30.88
CA ASP A 706 -13.71 11.31 -30.57
C ASP A 706 -14.26 10.03 -31.17
N PHE A 707 -15.14 9.34 -30.44
CA PHE A 707 -15.86 8.17 -30.94
C PHE A 707 -17.29 8.14 -30.39
N VAL A 708 -18.18 7.38 -31.03
CA VAL A 708 -19.54 7.13 -30.54
C VAL A 708 -19.59 5.74 -29.96
N ALA A 709 -20.12 5.59 -28.73
CA ALA A 709 -20.21 4.29 -28.10
C ALA A 709 -21.25 3.40 -28.81
N GLY A 710 -20.83 2.21 -29.23
CA GLY A 710 -21.73 1.17 -29.76
C GLY A 710 -22.29 0.22 -28.70
N ALA A 711 -21.72 0.22 -27.49
CA ALA A 711 -22.02 -0.73 -26.42
C ALA A 711 -21.96 -0.07 -25.02
N HIS A 712 -22.32 -0.83 -23.98
CA HIS A 712 -22.30 -0.37 -22.59
C HIS A 712 -20.90 -0.25 -21.99
N PHE A 713 -19.88 -0.75 -22.68
CA PHE A 713 -18.50 -0.73 -22.23
C PHE A 713 -17.56 -0.39 -23.38
N ALA A 714 -16.47 0.30 -23.08
CA ALA A 714 -15.36 0.43 -24.03
C ALA A 714 -14.68 -0.92 -24.25
N GLU A 715 -14.12 -1.16 -25.44
CA GLU A 715 -13.14 -2.24 -25.62
C GLU A 715 -11.86 -1.97 -24.81
N ASN A 716 -10.92 -2.92 -24.79
CA ASN A 716 -9.65 -2.67 -24.10
C ASN A 716 -8.94 -1.50 -24.79
N ILE A 717 -8.46 -0.54 -23.99
CA ILE A 717 -7.73 0.62 -24.50
C ILE A 717 -6.25 0.27 -24.42
N ALA A 718 -5.56 0.26 -25.56
CA ALA A 718 -4.14 -0.09 -25.65
C ALA A 718 -3.31 1.10 -26.12
N LEU A 719 -2.25 1.40 -25.37
CA LEU A 719 -1.14 2.27 -25.75
C LEU A 719 -0.07 1.38 -26.39
N ILE A 720 0.30 1.67 -27.64
CA ILE A 720 1.12 0.77 -28.45
C ILE A 720 2.23 1.60 -29.10
N LEU A 721 3.50 1.21 -28.93
CA LEU A 721 4.60 1.63 -29.79
C LEU A 721 4.61 0.72 -31.03
N GLU A 722 3.83 1.09 -32.03
CA GLU A 722 3.51 0.22 -33.16
C GLU A 722 4.46 0.44 -34.33
N ASN A 723 4.92 -0.65 -34.93
CA ASN A 723 5.70 -0.64 -36.17
C ASN A 723 6.98 0.22 -36.12
N ALA A 724 7.47 0.57 -34.94
CA ALA A 724 8.69 1.34 -34.75
C ALA A 724 9.94 0.45 -34.85
N THR A 725 11.06 1.00 -35.33
CA THR A 725 12.38 0.34 -35.33
C THR A 725 13.26 0.74 -34.15
N GLY A 726 12.88 1.80 -33.42
CA GLY A 726 13.61 2.30 -32.27
C GLY A 726 12.87 3.45 -31.58
N GLY A 727 13.49 3.97 -30.52
CA GLY A 727 12.95 5.06 -29.70
C GLY A 727 12.01 4.60 -28.59
N ALA A 728 11.49 5.58 -27.85
CA ALA A 728 10.56 5.37 -26.75
C ALA A 728 9.45 6.42 -26.75
N ALA A 729 8.30 6.04 -26.20
CA ALA A 729 7.22 6.95 -25.88
C ALA A 729 6.97 6.95 -24.37
N TYR A 730 6.67 8.11 -23.81
CA TYR A 730 6.38 8.26 -22.40
C TYR A 730 5.00 8.84 -22.23
N VAL A 731 4.20 8.26 -21.33
CA VAL A 731 2.80 8.63 -21.12
C VAL A 731 2.62 9.00 -19.65
N ASP A 732 2.03 10.17 -19.42
CA ASP A 732 1.77 10.67 -18.07
C ASP A 732 0.31 10.43 -17.64
N ALA A 733 -0.63 10.58 -18.58
CA ALA A 733 -2.05 10.38 -18.30
C ALA A 733 -2.83 9.94 -19.54
N VAL A 734 -3.88 9.14 -19.30
CA VAL A 734 -4.90 8.76 -20.27
C VAL A 734 -6.26 9.00 -19.64
N ALA A 735 -7.12 9.71 -20.36
CA ALA A 735 -8.41 10.13 -19.89
C ALA A 735 -9.52 9.82 -20.91
N LEU A 736 -10.72 9.55 -20.44
CA LEU A 736 -11.91 9.23 -21.22
C LEU A 736 -13.08 10.03 -20.66
N TYR A 737 -13.62 10.93 -21.48
CA TYR A 737 -14.70 11.82 -21.10
C TYR A 737 -15.92 11.59 -21.99
N GLU A 738 -17.12 11.68 -21.41
CA GLU A 738 -18.33 11.90 -22.22
C GLU A 738 -18.24 13.28 -22.89
N ARG A 739 -18.64 13.38 -24.16
CA ARG A 739 -18.81 14.67 -24.84
C ARG A 739 -20.24 15.13 -24.67
N LEU A 740 -20.39 16.20 -23.90
CA LEU A 740 -21.69 16.82 -23.64
C LEU A 740 -22.16 17.63 -24.85
N GLU A 741 -23.45 17.94 -24.85
CA GLU A 741 -24.03 18.91 -25.79
C GLU A 741 -23.29 20.26 -25.69
N GLY A 742 -22.97 20.87 -26.83
CA GLY A 742 -22.13 22.08 -26.88
C GLY A 742 -20.61 21.83 -26.84
N GLY A 743 -20.17 20.56 -26.76
CA GLY A 743 -18.76 20.18 -26.94
C GLY A 743 -17.90 20.20 -25.67
N ALA A 744 -18.48 20.54 -24.52
CA ALA A 744 -17.83 20.41 -23.22
C ALA A 744 -17.57 18.94 -22.87
N LEU A 745 -16.58 18.69 -22.01
CA LEU A 745 -16.27 17.35 -21.51
C LEU A 745 -16.99 17.12 -20.17
N GLY A 746 -17.63 15.97 -20.05
CA GLY A 746 -18.17 15.45 -18.80
C GLY A 746 -17.05 15.01 -17.85
N PRO A 747 -17.39 14.37 -16.72
CA PRO A 747 -16.35 13.88 -15.81
C PRO A 747 -15.60 12.68 -16.38
N GLN A 748 -14.42 12.45 -15.84
CA GLN A 748 -13.50 11.40 -16.25
C GLN A 748 -14.01 9.99 -15.89
N LEU A 749 -14.03 9.08 -16.86
CA LEU A 749 -14.59 7.72 -16.74
C LEU A 749 -13.54 6.61 -16.55
N LEU A 750 -12.28 6.84 -16.94
CA LEU A 750 -11.22 5.83 -16.82
C LEU A 750 -10.75 5.70 -15.37
N ARG A 751 -10.51 4.46 -14.94
CA ARG A 751 -9.84 4.16 -13.67
C ARG A 751 -8.36 4.49 -13.78
N HIS A 752 -7.77 5.06 -12.72
CA HIS A 752 -6.35 5.47 -12.67
C HIS A 752 -5.88 6.23 -13.91
N PRO A 753 -6.48 7.40 -14.21
CA PRO A 753 -6.20 8.13 -15.44
C PRO A 753 -4.81 8.77 -15.48
N ALA A 754 -4.15 8.92 -14.33
CA ALA A 754 -2.78 9.42 -14.23
C ALA A 754 -1.86 8.31 -13.70
N PHE A 755 -0.66 8.18 -14.27
CA PHE A 755 0.31 7.17 -13.86
C PHE A 755 1.01 7.49 -12.52
N ASN A 756 0.96 8.75 -12.09
CA ASN A 756 1.32 9.16 -10.73
C ASN A 756 0.18 8.87 -9.74
N SER A 757 -0.26 7.61 -9.67
CA SER A 757 -1.49 7.19 -8.99
C SER A 757 -1.44 7.28 -7.45
N HIS A 758 -0.27 7.47 -6.85
CA HIS A 758 -0.15 7.79 -5.42
C HIS A 758 -0.81 9.13 -5.05
N LEU A 759 -1.12 9.98 -6.04
CA LEU A 759 -1.79 11.28 -5.85
C LEU A 759 -3.31 11.24 -6.10
N ALA A 760 -3.92 10.06 -6.25
CA ALA A 760 -5.35 9.93 -6.49
C ALA A 760 -5.95 8.67 -5.85
N PHE A 761 -7.23 8.73 -5.49
CA PHE A 761 -8.00 7.56 -5.06
C PHE A 761 -9.04 7.20 -6.13
N ASP A 762 -9.24 5.91 -6.44
CA ASP A 762 -10.17 5.46 -7.48
C ASP A 762 -11.64 5.58 -7.01
N PRO A 763 -12.43 6.53 -7.55
CA PRO A 763 -13.80 6.75 -7.09
C PRO A 763 -14.79 5.68 -7.57
N VAL A 764 -14.54 5.08 -8.74
CA VAL A 764 -15.40 4.05 -9.35
C VAL A 764 -15.33 2.79 -8.53
N GLN A 765 -14.10 2.32 -8.28
CA GLN A 765 -13.89 1.08 -7.54
C GLN A 765 -14.34 1.23 -6.09
N SER A 766 -14.11 2.40 -5.48
CA SER A 766 -14.60 2.69 -4.15
C SER A 766 -16.13 2.65 -4.04
N ALA A 767 -16.89 2.95 -5.10
CA ALA A 767 -18.34 2.83 -5.11
C ALA A 767 -18.80 1.36 -5.12
N GLY A 768 -18.06 0.49 -5.82
CA GLY A 768 -18.26 -0.96 -5.72
C GLY A 768 -17.99 -1.48 -4.30
N VAL A 769 -16.93 -1.00 -3.64
CA VAL A 769 -16.61 -1.34 -2.24
C VAL A 769 -17.72 -0.88 -1.29
N ASP A 770 -18.28 0.32 -1.49
CA ASP A 770 -19.44 0.79 -0.72
C ASP A 770 -20.63 -0.19 -0.82
N ALA A 771 -20.92 -0.70 -2.02
CA ALA A 771 -22.00 -1.65 -2.24
C ALA A 771 -21.74 -3.00 -1.52
N ILE A 772 -20.50 -3.51 -1.60
CA ILE A 772 -20.09 -4.75 -0.93
C ILE A 772 -20.22 -4.63 0.59
N LEU A 773 -19.67 -3.54 1.17
CA LEU A 773 -19.71 -3.33 2.61
C LEU A 773 -21.13 -3.08 3.12
N ALA A 774 -21.99 -2.40 2.35
CA ALA A 774 -23.40 -2.21 2.70
C ALA A 774 -24.16 -3.55 2.71
N GLU A 775 -23.97 -4.40 1.70
CA GLU A 775 -24.57 -5.75 1.66
C GLU A 775 -24.07 -6.63 2.81
N ALA A 776 -22.76 -6.60 3.09
CA ALA A 776 -22.17 -7.31 4.21
C ALA A 776 -22.72 -6.84 5.56
N ASN A 777 -22.91 -5.53 5.73
CA ASN A 777 -23.46 -4.91 6.92
C ASN A 777 -24.92 -5.36 7.17
N ALA A 778 -25.70 -5.55 6.10
CA ALA A 778 -27.06 -6.06 6.18
C ALA A 778 -27.13 -7.57 6.50
N ARG A 779 -26.11 -8.34 6.11
CA ARG A 779 -26.07 -9.81 6.24
C ARG A 779 -25.30 -10.31 7.46
N GLY A 780 -24.59 -9.44 8.17
CA GLY A 780 -23.74 -9.81 9.31
C GLY A 780 -22.41 -10.44 8.89
N PHE A 781 -21.84 -9.97 7.78
CA PHE A 781 -20.50 -10.34 7.32
C PHE A 781 -19.49 -9.24 7.66
N TYR A 782 -18.28 -9.65 8.02
CA TYR A 782 -17.23 -8.79 8.55
C TYR A 782 -15.92 -8.99 7.80
N TYR A 783 -15.26 -7.89 7.45
CA TYR A 783 -14.04 -7.85 6.63
C TYR A 783 -12.83 -7.37 7.40
N LYS A 784 -11.79 -8.20 7.40
CA LYS A 784 -10.42 -7.75 7.54
C LYS A 784 -9.94 -7.26 6.17
N LEU A 785 -9.64 -5.98 6.05
CA LEU A 785 -9.30 -5.34 4.78
C LEU A 785 -7.78 -5.10 4.72
N VAL A 786 -7.11 -5.68 3.71
CA VAL A 786 -5.69 -5.41 3.46
C VAL A 786 -5.57 -4.18 2.59
N ILE A 787 -4.95 -3.12 3.10
CA ILE A 787 -5.13 -1.77 2.53
C ILE A 787 -3.96 -1.31 1.66
N SER A 788 -2.77 -1.88 1.81
CA SER A 788 -1.58 -1.47 1.05
C SER A 788 -0.76 -2.65 0.55
N GLU A 789 0.19 -2.37 -0.34
CA GLU A 789 1.09 -3.33 -0.95
C GLU A 789 2.53 -2.95 -0.63
N LYS A 790 3.31 -3.84 -0.02
CA LYS A 790 4.67 -3.54 0.51
C LYS A 790 5.68 -3.11 -0.56
N ASN A 791 5.47 -3.53 -1.81
CA ASN A 791 6.32 -3.17 -2.95
C ASN A 791 5.63 -2.13 -3.88
N GLU A 792 4.80 -1.24 -3.32
CA GLU A 792 4.20 -0.14 -4.09
C GLU A 792 5.30 0.74 -4.72
N TYR A 793 5.40 0.73 -6.06
CA TYR A 793 6.55 1.27 -6.78
C TYR A 793 6.82 2.75 -6.51
N LEU A 794 5.77 3.58 -6.42
CA LEU A 794 5.91 5.03 -6.29
C LEU A 794 6.29 5.42 -4.86
N LEU A 795 5.54 4.98 -3.86
CA LEU A 795 5.83 5.19 -2.45
C LEU A 795 7.20 4.67 -2.07
N ASN A 796 7.56 3.48 -2.57
CA ASN A 796 8.84 2.89 -2.26
C ASN A 796 10.01 3.71 -2.83
N ARG A 797 9.77 4.55 -3.84
CA ARG A 797 10.75 5.40 -4.53
C ARG A 797 10.61 6.89 -4.20
N LEU A 798 9.83 7.23 -3.18
CA LEU A 798 9.70 8.59 -2.68
C LEU A 798 10.52 8.75 -1.40
N ALA A 799 11.72 9.30 -1.52
CA ALA A 799 12.64 9.40 -0.41
C ALA A 799 12.19 10.45 0.65
N PRO A 800 12.74 10.39 1.89
CA PRO A 800 12.39 11.32 2.97
C PRO A 800 12.61 12.81 2.65
N ASP A 801 13.53 13.13 1.75
CA ASP A 801 13.80 14.48 1.25
C ASP A 801 12.85 14.93 0.13
N GLY A 802 11.90 14.08 -0.24
CA GLY A 802 10.90 14.34 -1.26
C GLY A 802 11.39 14.17 -2.70
N LEU A 803 12.62 13.69 -2.90
CA LEU A 803 13.15 13.39 -4.22
C LEU A 803 12.80 11.95 -4.63
N PRO A 804 12.60 11.70 -5.94
CA PRO A 804 12.59 10.34 -6.47
C PRO A 804 13.92 9.64 -6.19
N ASP A 805 13.85 8.40 -5.73
CA ASP A 805 15.00 7.53 -5.50
C ASP A 805 14.85 6.22 -6.30
N PRO A 806 15.70 5.96 -7.31
CA PRO A 806 15.62 4.75 -8.12
C PRO A 806 15.88 3.47 -7.32
N LEU A 807 16.62 3.55 -6.21
CA LEU A 807 16.96 2.39 -5.35
C LEU A 807 15.77 1.93 -4.51
N GLY A 808 14.89 2.86 -4.15
CA GLY A 808 13.71 2.60 -3.34
C GLY A 808 14.01 2.29 -1.86
N GLY A 809 13.10 1.59 -1.18
CA GLY A 809 13.19 1.25 0.25
C GLY A 809 12.44 2.21 1.19
N HIS A 810 11.57 3.07 0.65
CA HIS A 810 10.94 4.16 1.40
C HIS A 810 9.47 3.91 1.78
N PHE A 811 8.91 2.74 1.46
CA PHE A 811 7.49 2.42 1.72
C PHE A 811 7.10 2.55 3.20
N ASP A 812 7.94 2.03 4.10
CA ASP A 812 7.75 2.08 5.56
C ASP A 812 8.30 3.39 6.19
N GLY A 813 8.23 4.50 5.45
CA GLY A 813 8.79 5.80 5.86
C GLY A 813 8.38 6.21 7.28
N ALA A 814 9.34 6.79 8.01
CA ALA A 814 9.17 7.27 9.38
C ALA A 814 8.20 8.46 9.48
N ASP A 815 7.81 8.82 10.71
CA ASP A 815 6.98 9.99 10.99
C ASP A 815 7.59 11.26 10.36
N GLY A 816 6.76 12.02 9.62
CA GLY A 816 7.18 13.22 8.89
C GLY A 816 7.70 12.97 7.47
N ALA A 817 8.03 11.74 7.10
CA ALA A 817 8.43 11.41 5.73
C ALA A 817 7.25 11.56 4.74
N PRO A 818 7.52 11.87 3.46
CA PRO A 818 6.48 12.01 2.45
C PRO A 818 5.63 10.74 2.26
N ALA A 819 6.25 9.56 2.22
CA ALA A 819 5.55 8.28 2.13
C ALA A 819 4.61 8.06 3.33
N ARG A 820 5.04 8.43 4.55
CA ARG A 820 4.20 8.34 5.75
C ARG A 820 2.99 9.25 5.69
N TRP A 821 3.16 10.48 5.22
CA TRP A 821 2.03 11.40 5.07
C TRP A 821 1.01 10.89 4.07
N LEU A 822 1.47 10.31 2.96
CA LEU A 822 0.62 9.70 1.94
C LEU A 822 -0.18 8.50 2.48
N HIS A 823 0.45 7.64 3.28
CA HIS A 823 -0.24 6.57 4.02
C HIS A 823 -1.33 7.14 4.92
N GLU A 824 -1.03 8.15 5.75
CA GLU A 824 -2.01 8.74 6.66
C GLU A 824 -3.17 9.42 5.94
N ALA A 825 -2.91 10.05 4.78
CA ALA A 825 -3.95 10.61 3.94
C ALA A 825 -4.86 9.51 3.34
N TYR A 826 -4.30 8.38 2.92
CA TYR A 826 -5.06 7.24 2.45
C TYR A 826 -5.87 6.57 3.58
N TRP A 827 -5.29 6.39 4.77
CA TRP A 827 -6.02 5.85 5.93
C TRP A 827 -7.19 6.77 6.31
N ARG A 828 -6.98 8.10 6.31
CA ARG A 828 -8.04 9.07 6.52
C ARG A 828 -9.18 8.91 5.52
N TYR A 829 -8.87 8.68 4.24
CA TYR A 829 -9.87 8.40 3.20
C TYR A 829 -10.66 7.11 3.48
N LEU A 830 -9.97 6.02 3.81
CA LEU A 830 -10.61 4.75 4.16
C LEU A 830 -11.51 4.87 5.39
N PHE A 831 -11.04 5.55 6.43
CA PHE A 831 -11.81 5.76 7.65
C PHE A 831 -13.04 6.63 7.36
N ALA A 832 -12.89 7.70 6.58
CA ALA A 832 -13.98 8.59 6.19
C ALA A 832 -15.09 7.85 5.44
N ARG A 833 -14.70 7.07 4.43
CA ARG A 833 -15.64 6.42 3.52
C ARG A 833 -16.21 5.13 4.08
N PHE A 834 -15.37 4.26 4.64
CA PHE A 834 -15.75 2.89 4.99
C PHE A 834 -15.83 2.64 6.50
N GLY A 835 -15.15 3.42 7.35
CA GLY A 835 -15.06 3.17 8.79
C GLY A 835 -16.38 3.20 9.57
N ALA A 836 -17.44 3.80 9.03
CA ALA A 836 -18.76 3.76 9.68
C ALA A 836 -19.48 2.40 9.51
N TYR A 837 -19.12 1.58 8.51
CA TYR A 837 -19.73 0.27 8.33
C TYR A 837 -19.24 -0.69 9.42
N ARG A 838 -20.17 -1.33 10.13
CA ARG A 838 -19.81 -2.34 11.14
C ARG A 838 -19.33 -3.65 10.50
N SER A 839 -19.56 -3.83 9.20
CA SER A 839 -18.98 -4.91 8.39
C SER A 839 -17.48 -4.74 8.15
N VAL A 840 -16.86 -3.62 8.51
CA VAL A 840 -15.41 -3.58 8.68
C VAL A 840 -15.08 -4.21 10.03
N HIS A 841 -14.29 -5.29 10.02
CA HIS A 841 -13.72 -5.88 11.23
C HIS A 841 -12.45 -5.17 11.63
N SER A 842 -11.53 -4.97 10.68
CA SER A 842 -10.20 -4.40 10.97
C SER A 842 -9.45 -3.98 9.71
N TRP A 843 -8.47 -3.10 9.90
CA TRP A 843 -7.50 -2.69 8.88
C TRP A 843 -6.22 -3.53 9.00
N GLU A 844 -5.78 -4.13 7.90
CA GLU A 844 -4.49 -4.81 7.79
C GLU A 844 -3.58 -3.97 6.88
N LEU A 845 -2.43 -3.51 7.37
CA LEU A 845 -1.55 -2.60 6.64
C LEU A 845 -1.08 -3.21 5.31
N VAL A 846 -0.36 -4.32 5.36
CA VAL A 846 0.08 -5.07 4.17
C VAL A 846 -0.07 -6.58 4.40
N ASN A 847 -0.06 -7.31 3.29
CA ASN A 847 0.07 -8.76 3.26
C ASN A 847 1.55 -9.18 3.37
N GLU A 848 1.83 -10.23 4.14
CA GLU A 848 3.12 -10.94 4.11
C GLU A 848 4.34 -10.07 4.43
N ALA A 849 4.25 -9.20 5.43
CA ALA A 849 5.40 -8.47 5.93
C ALA A 849 6.45 -9.40 6.55
N ALA A 850 7.69 -8.91 6.69
CA ALA A 850 8.76 -9.64 7.33
C ALA A 850 8.43 -9.93 8.82
N PRO A 851 8.74 -11.13 9.36
CA PRO A 851 8.42 -11.53 10.73
C PRO A 851 9.35 -10.93 11.79
N ALA A 852 10.26 -10.04 11.41
CA ALA A 852 11.17 -9.36 12.32
C ALA A 852 10.60 -7.99 12.77
N PRO A 853 10.87 -7.54 14.01
CA PRO A 853 10.58 -6.16 14.41
C PRO A 853 11.26 -5.15 13.48
N GLY A 854 10.67 -3.98 13.28
CA GLY A 854 11.27 -2.93 12.45
C GLY A 854 10.28 -1.84 12.01
N ALA A 855 10.71 -1.04 11.03
CA ALA A 855 9.95 0.10 10.48
C ALA A 855 8.53 -0.28 10.06
N HIS A 856 8.36 -1.47 9.50
CA HIS A 856 7.06 -2.01 9.14
C HIS A 856 6.07 -2.08 10.32
N PHE A 857 6.49 -2.64 11.45
CA PHE A 857 5.66 -2.73 12.66
C PHE A 857 5.39 -1.35 13.26
N GLN A 858 6.33 -0.40 13.13
CA GLN A 858 6.12 0.98 13.53
C GLN A 858 5.04 1.69 12.68
N LEU A 859 5.05 1.48 11.36
CA LEU A 859 4.01 1.97 10.45
C LEU A 859 2.64 1.34 10.76
N ALA A 860 2.60 0.02 10.99
CA ALA A 860 1.37 -0.69 11.37
C ALA A 860 0.81 -0.18 12.72
N ALA A 861 1.70 0.09 13.68
CA ALA A 861 1.32 0.62 14.98
C ALA A 861 0.77 2.05 14.87
N ALA A 862 1.30 2.86 13.96
CA ALA A 862 0.75 4.17 13.66
C ALA A 862 -0.66 4.09 13.04
N LEU A 863 -0.87 3.18 12.07
CA LEU A 863 -2.20 2.89 11.55
C LEU A 863 -3.16 2.52 12.69
N ALA A 864 -2.74 1.65 13.61
CA ALA A 864 -3.56 1.24 14.74
C ALA A 864 -3.90 2.38 15.70
N ARG A 865 -2.94 3.26 16.02
CA ARG A 865 -3.20 4.46 16.82
C ARG A 865 -4.18 5.40 16.14
N ARG A 866 -4.05 5.60 14.82
CA ARG A 866 -4.97 6.44 14.03
C ARG A 866 -6.38 5.83 13.96
N ALA A 867 -6.47 4.52 13.75
CA ALA A 867 -7.75 3.81 13.71
C ALA A 867 -8.46 3.82 15.08
N ALA A 868 -7.71 3.70 16.18
CA ALA A 868 -8.25 3.78 17.54
C ALA A 868 -8.74 5.19 17.91
N ALA A 869 -8.14 6.24 17.35
CA ALA A 869 -8.52 7.63 17.58
C ALA A 869 -9.68 8.11 16.69
N ASP A 870 -10.12 7.31 15.72
CA ASP A 870 -11.22 7.65 14.83
C ASP A 870 -12.58 7.62 15.56
N GLY A 871 -13.55 8.46 15.14
CA GLY A 871 -14.89 8.50 15.73
C GLY A 871 -15.71 7.21 15.57
N ASN A 872 -15.28 6.29 14.70
CA ASN A 872 -15.78 4.92 14.54
C ASN A 872 -14.58 3.95 14.55
N PRO A 873 -14.03 3.64 15.73
CA PRO A 873 -12.76 2.92 15.83
C PRO A 873 -12.91 1.45 15.43
N HIS A 874 -11.89 0.95 14.73
CA HIS A 874 -11.73 -0.46 14.38
C HIS A 874 -10.31 -0.93 14.75
N PRO A 875 -10.11 -2.20 15.11
CA PRO A 875 -8.78 -2.78 15.24
C PRO A 875 -7.95 -2.58 13.96
N ALA A 876 -6.65 -2.41 14.11
CA ALA A 876 -5.71 -2.51 13.00
C ALA A 876 -4.52 -3.41 13.33
N THR A 877 -3.94 -3.98 12.29
CA THR A 877 -2.81 -4.90 12.35
C THR A 877 -1.98 -4.84 11.05
N THR A 878 -1.03 -5.76 10.92
CA THR A 878 -0.39 -6.21 9.68
C THR A 878 -0.33 -7.74 9.67
N SER A 879 0.05 -8.40 8.58
CA SER A 879 0.30 -9.85 8.58
C SER A 879 1.76 -10.18 8.26
N THR A 880 2.30 -11.25 8.85
CA THR A 880 3.65 -11.76 8.53
C THR A 880 3.60 -13.05 7.73
N TRP A 881 4.55 -13.22 6.79
CA TRP A 881 4.55 -14.34 5.84
C TRP A 881 4.82 -15.72 6.44
N ALA A 882 5.39 -15.82 7.66
CA ALA A 882 5.55 -17.10 8.35
C ALA A 882 5.82 -16.97 9.84
N THR A 883 5.81 -18.14 10.50
CA THR A 883 6.21 -18.37 11.90
C THR A 883 5.30 -17.71 12.94
N LEU A 884 5.58 -17.96 14.22
CA LEU A 884 4.95 -17.23 15.32
C LEU A 884 5.41 -15.77 15.42
N ALA A 885 6.52 -15.40 14.77
CA ALA A 885 7.13 -14.06 14.79
C ALA A 885 7.15 -13.43 16.21
N GLU A 886 7.50 -14.25 17.21
CA GLU A 886 7.21 -13.92 18.61
C GLU A 886 7.86 -12.62 19.08
N ALA A 887 9.12 -12.41 18.68
CA ALA A 887 9.86 -11.18 18.96
C ALA A 887 9.15 -9.94 18.41
N ALA A 888 8.61 -10.00 17.20
CA ALA A 888 7.95 -8.86 16.57
C ALA A 888 6.60 -8.53 17.22
N TRP A 889 5.79 -9.52 17.55
CA TRP A 889 4.49 -9.28 18.20
C TRP A 889 4.60 -8.83 19.65
N LYS A 890 5.69 -9.18 20.33
CA LYS A 890 6.00 -8.75 21.70
C LYS A 890 6.82 -7.46 21.76
N ASP A 891 7.31 -6.97 20.63
CA ASP A 891 8.03 -5.70 20.55
C ASP A 891 7.14 -4.55 21.06
N PRO A 892 7.69 -3.57 21.81
CA PRO A 892 6.94 -2.41 22.28
C PRO A 892 6.24 -1.63 21.17
N ALA A 893 6.81 -1.55 19.97
CA ALA A 893 6.18 -0.90 18.82
C ALA A 893 4.85 -1.58 18.45
N SER A 894 4.76 -2.90 18.60
CA SER A 894 3.59 -3.71 18.29
C SER A 894 2.48 -3.62 19.35
N ALA A 895 2.71 -2.94 20.48
CA ALA A 895 1.72 -2.83 21.56
C ALA A 895 0.38 -2.25 21.10
N ALA A 896 0.41 -1.28 20.18
CA ALA A 896 -0.79 -0.63 19.64
C ALA A 896 -1.61 -1.52 18.69
N LEU A 897 -1.02 -2.59 18.14
CA LEU A 897 -1.71 -3.49 17.20
C LEU A 897 -2.82 -4.25 17.91
N GLY A 898 -3.99 -4.32 17.29
CA GLY A 898 -5.20 -4.90 17.89
C GLY A 898 -5.12 -6.41 18.10
N TYR A 899 -4.32 -7.12 17.31
CA TYR A 899 -4.15 -8.58 17.39
C TYR A 899 -2.87 -9.01 16.67
N ALA A 900 -2.37 -10.21 16.98
CA ALA A 900 -1.26 -10.83 16.26
C ALA A 900 -1.78 -11.59 15.04
N ASP A 901 -1.05 -11.51 13.93
CA ASP A 901 -1.56 -12.01 12.65
C ASP A 901 -0.45 -12.51 11.72
N PHE A 902 -0.45 -13.82 11.46
CA PHE A 902 0.63 -14.47 10.72
C PHE A 902 0.11 -15.64 9.90
N HIS A 903 0.85 -15.99 8.85
CA HIS A 903 0.44 -17.03 7.90
C HIS A 903 0.86 -18.42 8.38
N ALA A 904 -0.09 -19.36 8.37
CA ALA A 904 0.05 -20.70 8.94
C ALA A 904 -0.31 -21.80 7.92
N TYR A 905 0.59 -22.03 6.97
CA TYR A 905 0.58 -23.16 6.05
C TYR A 905 1.37 -24.32 6.66
N VAL A 906 0.80 -25.52 6.70
CA VAL A 906 1.38 -26.67 7.41
C VAL A 906 2.83 -26.96 6.98
N ARG A 907 3.11 -26.96 5.68
CA ARG A 907 4.42 -27.36 5.13
C ARG A 907 5.34 -26.17 4.89
N ALA A 908 4.85 -25.13 4.22
CA ALA A 908 5.65 -23.98 3.81
C ALA A 908 6.04 -23.08 4.97
N THR A 909 5.10 -22.71 5.84
CA THR A 909 5.31 -21.68 6.88
C THR A 909 5.14 -22.21 8.32
N GLY A 910 4.86 -23.51 8.45
CA GLY A 910 4.60 -24.18 9.71
C GLY A 910 5.81 -24.20 10.65
N TRP A 911 5.58 -24.05 11.95
CA TRP A 911 6.64 -23.99 12.97
C TRP A 911 6.70 -25.22 13.88
N LEU A 912 5.85 -26.23 13.66
CA LEU A 912 5.86 -27.49 14.41
C LEU A 912 6.09 -28.70 13.49
N GLU A 913 6.73 -29.73 14.05
CA GLU A 913 7.04 -31.00 13.38
C GLU A 913 6.34 -32.19 14.07
N PRO A 914 6.09 -33.31 13.37
CA PRO A 914 6.37 -33.57 11.95
C PRO A 914 5.27 -33.05 11.01
N ARG A 915 5.61 -32.13 10.10
CA ARG A 915 4.63 -31.40 9.24
C ARG A 915 3.72 -32.31 8.43
N ASP A 916 4.22 -33.41 7.88
CA ASP A 916 3.39 -34.32 7.07
C ASP A 916 2.30 -35.03 7.87
N GLN A 917 2.56 -35.40 9.12
CA GLN A 917 1.53 -36.01 9.96
C GLN A 917 0.48 -34.98 10.39
N LEU A 918 0.90 -33.73 10.58
CA LEU A 918 0.00 -32.63 10.88
C LEU A 918 -0.90 -32.31 9.68
N ALA A 919 -0.35 -32.36 8.47
CA ALA A 919 -1.11 -32.19 7.24
C ALA A 919 -2.20 -33.26 7.10
N ASP A 920 -1.90 -34.52 7.45
CA ASP A 920 -2.84 -35.65 7.34
C ASP A 920 -3.93 -35.67 8.42
N ASP A 921 -3.74 -34.99 9.56
CA ASP A 921 -4.71 -34.86 10.66
C ASP A 921 -4.94 -33.38 11.00
N SER A 922 -5.87 -32.76 10.27
CA SER A 922 -6.12 -31.33 10.38
C SER A 922 -6.61 -30.87 11.76
N ALA A 923 -7.26 -31.75 12.54
CA ALA A 923 -7.61 -31.43 13.93
C ALA A 923 -6.40 -31.47 14.88
N ARG A 924 -5.38 -32.30 14.59
CA ARG A 924 -4.12 -32.31 15.34
C ARG A 924 -3.31 -31.07 15.00
N PHE A 925 -3.18 -30.77 13.71
CA PHE A 925 -2.57 -29.54 13.22
C PHE A 925 -3.15 -28.31 13.92
N PHE A 926 -4.47 -28.10 13.84
CA PHE A 926 -5.09 -26.94 14.47
C PHE A 926 -4.80 -26.90 15.98
N ASN A 927 -5.03 -28.01 16.69
CA ASN A 927 -4.89 -28.04 18.14
C ASN A 927 -3.45 -27.75 18.61
N GLU A 928 -2.44 -28.36 17.98
CA GLU A 928 -1.05 -28.13 18.38
C GLU A 928 -0.60 -26.69 18.10
N TYR A 929 -1.01 -26.14 16.95
CA TYR A 929 -0.69 -24.75 16.58
C TYR A 929 -1.43 -23.73 17.46
N ASP A 930 -2.71 -23.97 17.77
CA ASP A 930 -3.52 -23.15 18.68
C ASP A 930 -2.92 -23.12 20.10
N LEU A 931 -2.44 -24.27 20.59
CA LEU A 931 -1.74 -24.35 21.88
C LEU A 931 -0.37 -23.66 21.85
N ALA A 932 0.39 -23.76 20.77
CA ALA A 932 1.65 -23.05 20.62
C ALA A 932 1.45 -21.52 20.61
N ALA A 933 0.46 -21.02 19.85
CA ALA A 933 0.11 -19.60 19.85
C ALA A 933 -0.36 -19.12 21.23
N ARG A 934 -1.14 -19.93 21.94
CA ARG A 934 -1.54 -19.65 23.33
C ARG A 934 -0.33 -19.58 24.27
N ALA A 935 0.61 -20.51 24.14
CA ALA A 935 1.82 -20.57 24.96
C ALA A 935 2.75 -19.36 24.70
N ALA A 936 2.78 -18.85 23.47
CA ALA A 936 3.51 -17.63 23.15
C ALA A 936 3.00 -16.41 23.94
N GLY A 937 1.71 -16.37 24.31
CA GLY A 937 1.21 -15.40 25.27
C GLY A 937 1.29 -13.95 24.79
N PHE A 938 0.82 -13.66 23.56
CA PHE A 938 0.89 -12.33 22.94
C PHE A 938 0.11 -11.22 23.67
N GLY A 939 -0.77 -11.56 24.62
CA GLY A 939 -1.60 -10.58 25.34
C GLY A 939 -2.68 -9.90 24.49
N LYS A 940 -2.95 -10.44 23.30
CA LYS A 940 -3.95 -9.96 22.33
C LYS A 940 -4.49 -11.15 21.51
N PRO A 941 -5.59 -10.99 20.77
CA PRO A 941 -6.14 -12.08 19.96
C PRO A 941 -5.12 -12.53 18.91
N VAL A 942 -5.28 -13.76 18.42
CA VAL A 942 -4.45 -14.33 17.36
C VAL A 942 -5.32 -14.67 16.17
N VAL A 943 -4.97 -14.14 15.01
CA VAL A 943 -5.57 -14.46 13.72
C VAL A 943 -4.53 -15.19 12.88
N TRP A 944 -4.91 -16.27 12.20
CA TRP A 944 -4.12 -16.77 11.09
C TRP A 944 -4.70 -16.16 9.82
N GLY A 945 -4.14 -15.01 9.40
CA GLY A 945 -4.64 -14.23 8.27
C GLY A 945 -4.71 -15.03 6.98
N GLU A 946 -3.80 -16.00 6.85
CA GLU A 946 -3.86 -17.09 5.90
C GLU A 946 -3.50 -18.39 6.60
N MET A 947 -4.28 -19.43 6.35
CA MET A 947 -3.92 -20.78 6.76
C MET A 947 -4.40 -21.80 5.73
N GLY A 948 -3.73 -22.94 5.68
CA GLY A 948 -4.08 -24.00 4.74
C GLY A 948 -3.24 -25.25 4.92
N ILE A 949 -3.74 -26.36 4.37
CA ILE A 949 -2.95 -27.58 4.19
C ILE A 949 -2.39 -27.49 2.77
N ASP A 950 -1.14 -27.07 2.67
CA ASP A 950 -0.44 -26.79 1.42
C ASP A 950 0.33 -28.02 0.90
N GLY A 951 0.34 -28.18 -0.42
CA GLY A 951 1.19 -29.11 -1.17
C GLY A 951 2.39 -28.40 -1.78
N ALA A 952 2.78 -28.81 -2.99
CA ALA A 952 3.83 -28.12 -3.75
C ALA A 952 3.27 -26.83 -4.37
N GLY A 953 3.21 -25.78 -3.56
CA GLY A 953 2.86 -24.42 -3.98
C GLY A 953 1.38 -24.05 -3.99
N ASP A 954 0.48 -25.02 -3.91
CA ASP A 954 -0.96 -24.80 -3.89
C ASP A 954 -1.59 -25.58 -2.72
N GLU A 955 -2.92 -25.55 -2.61
CA GLU A 955 -3.65 -26.45 -1.73
C GLU A 955 -3.22 -27.90 -1.97
N GLU A 956 -3.13 -28.69 -0.90
CA GLU A 956 -2.86 -30.12 -0.98
C GLU A 956 -3.84 -30.78 -1.99
N PRO A 957 -3.35 -31.23 -3.16
CA PRO A 957 -4.23 -31.57 -4.28
C PRO A 957 -5.16 -32.74 -3.97
N ARG A 958 -4.79 -33.58 -3.00
CA ARG A 958 -5.61 -34.72 -2.57
C ARG A 958 -6.87 -34.29 -1.80
N LEU A 959 -6.94 -33.06 -1.30
CA LEU A 959 -8.16 -32.49 -0.71
C LEU A 959 -9.30 -32.34 -1.73
N ALA A 960 -8.99 -32.25 -3.03
CA ALA A 960 -9.99 -32.29 -4.08
C ALA A 960 -10.85 -33.57 -4.01
N ALA A 961 -10.28 -34.69 -3.58
CA ALA A 961 -10.99 -35.97 -3.42
C ALA A 961 -11.78 -36.10 -2.10
N ASP A 962 -11.57 -35.22 -1.12
CA ASP A 962 -12.44 -35.15 0.05
C ASP A 962 -13.70 -34.37 -0.32
N LEU A 963 -14.76 -35.10 -0.66
CA LEU A 963 -16.01 -34.53 -1.14
C LEU A 963 -16.87 -33.92 -0.02
N ASN A 964 -16.63 -34.31 1.23
CA ASN A 964 -17.47 -33.94 2.38
C ASN A 964 -16.82 -32.89 3.28
N GLY A 965 -15.62 -32.40 2.93
CA GLY A 965 -14.99 -31.34 3.72
C GLY A 965 -14.43 -31.83 5.05
N VAL A 966 -13.99 -33.10 5.19
CA VAL A 966 -13.52 -33.61 6.50
C VAL A 966 -12.35 -32.79 7.03
N TRP A 967 -11.41 -32.35 6.17
CA TRP A 967 -10.31 -31.48 6.61
C TRP A 967 -10.83 -30.19 7.25
N LEU A 968 -11.79 -29.53 6.59
CA LEU A 968 -12.39 -28.28 7.03
C LEU A 968 -13.23 -28.45 8.28
N HIS A 969 -14.01 -29.53 8.35
CA HIS A 969 -14.80 -29.90 9.52
C HIS A 969 -13.91 -30.10 10.75
N LYS A 970 -12.84 -30.87 10.60
CA LYS A 970 -11.88 -31.13 11.69
C LYS A 970 -11.12 -29.86 12.12
N LEU A 971 -10.72 -29.00 11.19
CA LEU A 971 -10.16 -27.67 11.50
C LEU A 971 -11.14 -26.82 12.32
N THR A 972 -12.38 -26.71 11.82
CA THR A 972 -13.42 -25.85 12.40
C THR A 972 -13.79 -26.32 13.81
N TRP A 973 -14.00 -27.61 14.01
CA TRP A 973 -14.40 -28.15 15.30
C TRP A 973 -13.26 -28.23 16.31
N ALA A 974 -12.00 -28.38 15.87
CA ALA A 974 -10.84 -28.33 16.76
C ALA A 974 -10.69 -27.00 17.49
N ARG A 975 -11.22 -25.91 16.90
CA ARG A 975 -11.32 -24.58 17.50
C ARG A 975 -12.12 -24.50 18.81
N THR A 976 -12.84 -25.58 19.14
CA THR A 976 -13.47 -25.77 20.45
C THR A 976 -12.47 -25.77 21.61
N GLY A 977 -11.19 -26.02 21.31
CA GLY A 977 -10.06 -25.96 22.25
C GLY A 977 -9.82 -24.58 22.89
N PRO A 978 -8.78 -24.47 23.73
CA PRO A 978 -8.63 -23.33 24.63
C PRO A 978 -7.71 -22.20 24.12
N GLY A 979 -7.06 -22.31 22.96
CA GLY A 979 -6.12 -21.29 22.48
C GLY A 979 -6.79 -20.04 21.93
N GLY A 980 -7.95 -20.17 21.28
CA GLY A 980 -8.76 -19.02 20.85
C GLY A 980 -8.30 -18.36 19.56
N VAL A 981 -7.51 -19.06 18.74
CA VAL A 981 -7.11 -18.56 17.41
C VAL A 981 -8.32 -18.39 16.47
N TYR A 982 -8.26 -17.38 15.61
CA TYR A 982 -9.20 -17.12 14.51
C TYR A 982 -8.57 -17.48 13.16
N PRO A 983 -8.83 -18.68 12.62
CA PRO A 983 -8.22 -19.11 11.36
C PRO A 983 -9.00 -18.61 10.14
N LEU A 984 -8.28 -18.12 9.12
CA LEU A 984 -8.85 -17.76 7.81
C LEU A 984 -8.25 -18.66 6.73
N TYR A 985 -9.05 -19.61 6.24
CA TYR A 985 -8.59 -20.54 5.20
C TYR A 985 -8.31 -19.79 3.89
N TRP A 986 -7.17 -20.05 3.25
CA TRP A 986 -6.79 -19.32 2.04
C TRP A 986 -7.43 -19.89 0.76
N TYR A 987 -7.40 -21.22 0.59
CA TYR A 987 -7.83 -21.87 -0.65
C TYR A 987 -9.34 -22.07 -0.70
N THR A 988 -10.05 -21.24 -1.47
CA THR A 988 -11.53 -21.24 -1.44
C THR A 988 -12.21 -22.11 -2.50
N ASP A 989 -11.50 -22.55 -3.54
CA ASP A 989 -12.12 -23.23 -4.68
C ASP A 989 -12.90 -24.48 -4.23
N ASN A 990 -12.27 -25.35 -3.44
CA ASN A 990 -12.94 -26.52 -2.86
C ASN A 990 -14.12 -26.17 -1.95
N LEU A 991 -14.10 -25.02 -1.26
CA LEU A 991 -15.20 -24.59 -0.39
C LEU A 991 -16.45 -24.26 -1.20
N PHE A 992 -16.29 -23.52 -2.30
CA PHE A 992 -17.39 -23.14 -3.18
C PHE A 992 -17.86 -24.31 -4.05
N ASP A 993 -16.94 -25.04 -4.68
CA ASP A 993 -17.28 -26.13 -5.61
C ASP A 993 -18.07 -27.26 -4.94
N LYS A 994 -17.84 -27.48 -3.63
CA LYS A 994 -18.50 -28.52 -2.83
C LYS A 994 -19.54 -27.95 -1.85
N ALA A 995 -19.80 -26.64 -1.89
CA ALA A 995 -20.74 -25.95 -1.00
C ALA A 995 -20.52 -26.26 0.50
N LEU A 996 -19.28 -26.12 0.98
CA LEU A 996 -18.86 -26.55 2.32
C LEU A 996 -19.16 -25.56 3.45
N HIS A 997 -19.65 -24.35 3.13
CA HIS A 997 -19.97 -23.31 4.12
C HIS A 997 -20.91 -23.76 5.27
N PRO A 998 -21.86 -24.70 5.11
CA PRO A 998 -22.66 -25.21 6.23
C PRO A 998 -21.85 -25.85 7.38
N ILE A 999 -20.61 -26.31 7.14
CA ILE A 999 -19.71 -26.84 8.18
C ILE A 999 -19.42 -25.77 9.22
N TYR A 1000 -19.09 -24.57 8.76
CA TYR A 1000 -18.93 -23.39 9.61
C TYR A 1000 -20.20 -23.07 10.40
N GLY A 1001 -21.37 -23.18 9.76
CA GLY A 1001 -22.66 -22.93 10.39
C GLY A 1001 -23.00 -23.92 11.50
N ALA A 1002 -22.62 -25.20 11.33
CA ALA A 1002 -22.83 -26.22 12.35
C ALA A 1002 -22.05 -25.89 13.63
N TRP A 1003 -20.78 -25.49 13.49
CA TRP A 1003 -19.99 -25.06 14.64
C TRP A 1003 -20.53 -23.75 15.26
N ASN A 1004 -20.94 -22.78 14.44
CA ASN A 1004 -21.55 -21.54 14.94
C ASN A 1004 -22.81 -21.79 15.77
N ARG A 1005 -23.69 -22.68 15.33
CA ARG A 1005 -24.87 -23.10 16.12
C ARG A 1005 -24.47 -23.80 17.43
N PHE A 1006 -23.43 -24.63 17.41
CA PHE A 1006 -22.89 -25.27 18.61
C PHE A 1006 -22.19 -24.30 19.56
N MET A 1007 -21.72 -23.13 19.11
CA MET A 1007 -21.04 -22.13 19.94
C MET A 1007 -21.92 -20.94 20.34
N ALA A 1008 -23.06 -20.74 19.67
CA ALA A 1008 -23.99 -19.65 19.91
C ALA A 1008 -24.40 -19.50 21.40
N GLY A 1009 -24.21 -18.29 21.94
CA GLY A 1009 -24.57 -17.94 23.32
C GLY A 1009 -23.57 -18.35 24.40
N LEU A 1010 -22.42 -18.95 24.07
CA LEU A 1010 -21.35 -19.20 25.04
C LEU A 1010 -20.53 -17.92 25.29
N PRO A 1011 -20.40 -17.45 26.55
CA PRO A 1011 -19.68 -16.22 26.86
C PRO A 1011 -18.19 -16.49 27.06
N LEU A 1012 -17.49 -16.98 26.02
CA LEU A 1012 -16.03 -17.28 26.11
C LEU A 1012 -15.20 -16.05 26.49
N ASN A 1013 -15.67 -14.87 26.10
CA ASN A 1013 -15.08 -13.57 26.37
C ASN A 1013 -15.30 -13.08 27.82
N ASN A 1014 -15.85 -13.89 28.73
CA ASN A 1014 -16.08 -13.50 30.12
C ASN A 1014 -14.83 -13.59 31.03
N GLY A 1015 -13.70 -14.09 30.51
CA GLY A 1015 -12.43 -14.25 31.23
C GLY A 1015 -12.35 -15.43 32.19
N ARG A 1016 -13.37 -16.30 32.23
CA ARG A 1016 -13.47 -17.44 33.18
C ARG A 1016 -13.30 -18.80 32.53
N TYR A 1017 -13.38 -18.86 31.20
CA TYR A 1017 -13.23 -20.11 30.47
C TYR A 1017 -11.77 -20.56 30.48
N GLN A 1018 -11.55 -21.74 31.03
CA GLN A 1018 -10.27 -22.44 31.02
C GLN A 1018 -10.38 -23.74 30.21
N ASP A 1019 -9.25 -24.37 29.92
CA ASP A 1019 -9.24 -25.71 29.31
C ASP A 1019 -10.14 -26.68 30.11
N ALA A 1020 -10.97 -27.44 29.40
CA ALA A 1020 -11.79 -28.49 29.99
C ALA A 1020 -10.92 -29.51 30.74
N ALA A 1021 -9.69 -29.73 30.26
CA ALA A 1021 -8.75 -30.73 30.75
C ALA A 1021 -9.42 -32.11 30.86
N ALA A 1022 -10.15 -32.47 29.80
CA ALA A 1022 -10.92 -33.71 29.76
C ALA A 1022 -10.01 -34.91 29.49
N THR A 1023 -10.22 -36.01 30.21
CA THR A 1023 -9.49 -37.27 29.99
C THR A 1023 -10.40 -38.30 29.36
N ALA A 1024 -9.93 -39.05 28.37
CA ALA A 1024 -10.66 -40.16 27.76
C ALA A 1024 -10.08 -41.50 28.20
N SER A 1025 -10.94 -42.49 28.50
CA SER A 1025 -10.50 -43.85 28.83
C SER A 1025 -9.95 -44.63 27.63
N ASN A 1026 -10.11 -44.10 26.41
CA ASN A 1026 -9.64 -44.70 25.17
C ASN A 1026 -8.82 -43.65 24.41
N ALA A 1027 -7.55 -43.97 24.11
CA ALA A 1027 -6.64 -43.06 23.42
C ALA A 1027 -7.04 -42.76 21.97
N GLY A 1028 -7.94 -43.54 21.38
CA GLY A 1028 -8.55 -43.25 20.07
C GLY A 1028 -9.50 -42.05 20.09
N LEU A 1029 -9.91 -41.57 21.26
CA LEU A 1029 -10.70 -40.35 21.41
C LEU A 1029 -9.79 -39.13 21.63
N ARG A 1030 -10.03 -38.07 20.87
CA ARG A 1030 -9.50 -36.71 21.12
C ARG A 1030 -10.63 -35.87 21.69
N VAL A 1031 -10.35 -35.12 22.76
CA VAL A 1031 -11.36 -34.27 23.42
C VAL A 1031 -10.78 -32.87 23.55
N LEU A 1032 -11.46 -31.90 22.94
CA LEU A 1032 -11.09 -30.48 22.98
C LEU A 1032 -12.27 -29.70 23.54
N GLY A 1033 -12.03 -28.72 24.40
CA GLY A 1033 -13.11 -27.96 25.00
C GLY A 1033 -12.66 -27.03 26.11
N GLN A 1034 -13.60 -26.27 26.63
CA GLN A 1034 -13.37 -25.36 27.73
C GLN A 1034 -14.49 -25.46 28.78
N LYS A 1035 -14.21 -24.93 29.97
CA LYS A 1035 -15.14 -24.89 31.10
C LYS A 1035 -15.05 -23.59 31.88
N ASP A 1036 -16.18 -23.16 32.41
CA ASP A 1036 -16.32 -22.12 33.44
C ASP A 1036 -16.85 -22.80 34.71
N LEU A 1037 -15.96 -23.01 35.68
CA LEU A 1037 -16.28 -23.68 36.95
C LEU A 1037 -17.26 -22.86 37.81
N THR A 1038 -17.26 -21.53 37.66
CA THR A 1038 -18.13 -20.63 38.42
C THR A 1038 -19.57 -20.75 37.93
N ALA A 1039 -19.77 -20.61 36.62
CA ALA A 1039 -21.06 -20.80 35.99
C ALA A 1039 -21.51 -22.27 36.04
N GLY A 1040 -20.57 -23.21 36.19
CA GLY A 1040 -20.82 -24.64 36.09
C GLY A 1040 -21.13 -25.06 34.66
N TRP A 1041 -20.48 -24.41 33.69
CA TRP A 1041 -20.68 -24.62 32.26
C TRP A 1041 -19.44 -25.28 31.66
N ALA A 1042 -19.63 -26.16 30.70
CA ALA A 1042 -18.54 -26.66 29.85
C ALA A 1042 -19.07 -27.00 28.46
N HIS A 1043 -18.19 -26.93 27.47
CA HIS A 1043 -18.47 -27.40 26.12
C HIS A 1043 -17.27 -28.19 25.64
N ILE A 1044 -17.53 -29.31 24.99
CA ILE A 1044 -16.50 -30.22 24.50
C ILE A 1044 -16.88 -30.75 23.12
N TRP A 1045 -15.87 -30.92 22.28
CA TRP A 1045 -15.91 -31.70 21.05
C TRP A 1045 -15.10 -32.98 21.28
N ILE A 1046 -15.69 -34.12 20.89
CA ILE A 1046 -15.13 -35.46 21.06
C ILE A 1046 -14.99 -36.08 19.68
N ASP A 1047 -13.76 -36.41 19.33
CA ASP A 1047 -13.34 -36.79 18.00
C ASP A 1047 -12.74 -38.20 17.96
N ASN A 1048 -13.03 -38.95 16.90
CA ASN A 1048 -12.31 -40.19 16.58
C ASN A 1048 -11.01 -39.85 15.84
N ARG A 1049 -9.86 -40.04 16.49
CA ARG A 1049 -8.54 -39.70 15.94
C ARG A 1049 -8.23 -40.39 14.62
N ALA A 1050 -8.82 -41.56 14.35
CA ALA A 1050 -8.61 -42.28 13.10
C ALA A 1050 -9.41 -41.70 11.92
N HIS A 1051 -10.44 -40.89 12.19
CA HIS A 1051 -11.30 -40.26 11.18
C HIS A 1051 -10.70 -38.94 10.66
N THR A 1052 -9.60 -39.04 9.92
CA THR A 1052 -8.97 -37.90 9.26
C THR A 1052 -9.42 -37.78 7.81
N TRP A 1053 -9.25 -36.60 7.20
CA TRP A 1053 -9.50 -36.41 5.77
C TRP A 1053 -8.64 -37.37 4.94
N ARG A 1054 -7.39 -37.59 5.37
CA ARG A 1054 -6.46 -38.51 4.73
C ARG A 1054 -6.99 -39.94 4.70
N SER A 1055 -7.46 -40.45 5.85
CA SER A 1055 -8.04 -41.78 5.94
C SER A 1055 -9.25 -41.94 5.02
N VAL A 1056 -10.09 -40.90 4.91
CA VAL A 1056 -11.26 -40.91 4.02
C VAL A 1056 -10.85 -40.95 2.55
N VAL A 1057 -9.94 -40.07 2.13
CA VAL A 1057 -9.44 -40.01 0.75
C VAL A 1057 -8.70 -41.29 0.35
N ASP A 1058 -7.94 -41.89 1.26
CA ASP A 1058 -7.23 -43.16 1.03
C ASP A 1058 -8.16 -44.39 1.10
N GLY A 1059 -9.47 -44.22 1.36
CA GLY A 1059 -10.43 -45.33 1.47
C GLY A 1059 -10.17 -46.24 2.67
N ARG A 1060 -9.50 -45.76 3.72
CA ARG A 1060 -9.20 -46.55 4.92
C ARG A 1060 -10.45 -46.75 5.75
N THR A 1061 -10.66 -47.98 6.22
CA THR A 1061 -11.76 -48.28 7.15
C THR A 1061 -11.50 -47.64 8.51
N VAL A 1062 -12.39 -46.75 8.95
CA VAL A 1062 -12.33 -46.11 10.26
C VAL A 1062 -13.12 -46.93 11.28
N ALA A 1063 -12.40 -47.55 12.23
CA ALA A 1063 -13.02 -48.33 13.30
C ALA A 1063 -13.80 -47.40 14.27
N PRO A 1064 -15.02 -47.78 14.70
CA PRO A 1064 -15.73 -47.07 15.76
C PRO A 1064 -14.97 -47.13 17.09
N VAL A 1065 -14.95 -46.03 17.81
CA VAL A 1065 -14.29 -45.93 19.12
C VAL A 1065 -15.33 -45.72 20.21
N SER A 1066 -15.21 -46.46 21.31
CA SER A 1066 -16.02 -46.30 22.52
C SER A 1066 -15.12 -45.96 23.71
N GLY A 1067 -15.64 -45.19 24.65
CA GLY A 1067 -14.90 -44.82 25.85
C GLY A 1067 -15.68 -43.88 26.77
N THR A 1068 -15.10 -43.58 27.93
CA THR A 1068 -15.65 -42.62 28.88
C THR A 1068 -14.78 -41.37 28.89
N VAL A 1069 -15.38 -40.22 28.62
CA VAL A 1069 -14.77 -38.90 28.76
C VAL A 1069 -15.09 -38.35 30.13
N ARG A 1070 -14.07 -37.93 30.88
CA ARG A 1070 -14.20 -37.37 32.23
C ARG A 1070 -13.84 -35.89 32.22
N VAL A 1071 -14.71 -35.06 32.80
CA VAL A 1071 -14.52 -33.61 32.92
C VAL A 1071 -14.66 -33.21 34.38
N ALA A 1072 -13.59 -32.65 34.96
CA ALA A 1072 -13.64 -32.13 36.33
C ALA A 1072 -14.39 -30.79 36.36
N LEU A 1073 -15.57 -30.76 36.98
CA LEU A 1073 -16.44 -29.58 37.11
C LEU A 1073 -16.47 -29.01 38.54
N GLY A 1074 -15.68 -29.59 39.44
CA GLY A 1074 -15.28 -29.01 40.73
C GLY A 1074 -16.34 -29.05 41.83
N ARG A 1075 -17.52 -29.64 41.61
CA ARG A 1075 -18.56 -29.78 42.63
C ARG A 1075 -19.03 -31.23 42.77
N ALA A 1076 -18.79 -31.79 43.94
CA ALA A 1076 -19.15 -33.16 44.29
C ALA A 1076 -20.67 -33.40 44.15
N ASN A 1077 -21.05 -34.58 43.67
CA ASN A 1077 -22.45 -35.07 43.63
C ASN A 1077 -23.44 -34.10 42.95
N THR A 1078 -22.96 -33.18 42.12
CA THR A 1078 -23.77 -32.13 41.50
C THR A 1078 -24.40 -32.64 40.21
N ARG A 1079 -25.66 -32.26 39.96
CA ARG A 1079 -26.37 -32.62 38.73
C ARG A 1079 -26.08 -31.62 37.61
N TYR A 1080 -25.88 -32.15 36.41
CA TYR A 1080 -25.64 -31.38 35.19
C TYR A 1080 -26.60 -31.84 34.09
N SER A 1081 -27.11 -30.88 33.33
CA SER A 1081 -27.74 -31.13 32.04
C SER A 1081 -26.65 -31.28 30.98
N VAL A 1082 -26.70 -32.36 30.22
CA VAL A 1082 -25.77 -32.63 29.11
C VAL A 1082 -26.57 -32.72 27.83
N ALA A 1083 -26.43 -31.70 26.98
CA ALA A 1083 -26.98 -31.69 25.63
C ALA A 1083 -25.89 -32.14 24.65
N TRP A 1084 -26.12 -33.27 23.99
CA TRP A 1084 -25.27 -33.80 22.93
C TRP A 1084 -25.68 -33.21 21.59
N TYR A 1085 -24.70 -32.99 20.72
CA TYR A 1085 -24.86 -32.36 19.43
C TYR A 1085 -24.40 -33.29 18.31
N ASP A 1086 -25.17 -33.27 17.23
CA ASP A 1086 -24.72 -33.71 15.92
C ASP A 1086 -23.81 -32.61 15.34
N THR A 1087 -22.56 -32.95 15.08
CA THR A 1087 -21.52 -32.03 14.61
C THR A 1087 -21.69 -31.64 13.14
N ALA A 1088 -22.40 -32.44 12.34
CA ALA A 1088 -22.69 -32.10 10.95
C ALA A 1088 -23.75 -30.99 10.83
N THR A 1089 -24.69 -30.95 11.77
CA THR A 1089 -25.79 -29.98 11.76
C THR A 1089 -25.69 -28.91 12.84
N GLY A 1090 -24.87 -29.11 13.87
CA GLY A 1090 -24.79 -28.21 15.02
C GLY A 1090 -26.05 -28.21 15.89
N ARG A 1091 -26.91 -29.21 15.76
CA ARG A 1091 -28.19 -29.32 16.47
C ARG A 1091 -28.10 -30.34 17.60
N VAL A 1092 -28.92 -30.13 18.63
CA VAL A 1092 -29.03 -31.07 19.76
C VAL A 1092 -29.59 -32.40 19.24
N SER A 1093 -28.86 -33.48 19.45
CA SER A 1093 -29.27 -34.84 19.10
C SER A 1093 -29.94 -35.56 20.27
N ARG A 1094 -29.50 -35.29 21.50
CA ARG A 1094 -30.12 -35.80 22.74
C ARG A 1094 -29.74 -34.94 23.95
N THR A 1095 -30.59 -34.94 24.98
CA THR A 1095 -30.28 -34.31 26.27
C THR A 1095 -30.44 -35.33 27.39
N GLN A 1096 -29.54 -35.31 28.37
CA GLN A 1096 -29.60 -36.18 29.54
C GLN A 1096 -29.18 -35.43 30.80
N THR A 1097 -29.55 -35.95 31.97
CA THR A 1097 -29.06 -35.45 33.26
C THR A 1097 -28.05 -36.44 33.81
N LEU A 1098 -26.87 -35.95 34.16
CA LEU A 1098 -25.80 -36.75 34.76
C LEU A 1098 -25.37 -36.13 36.10
N THR A 1099 -24.88 -36.95 37.01
CA THR A 1099 -24.38 -36.51 38.32
C THR A 1099 -22.86 -36.67 38.33
N ALA A 1100 -22.15 -35.62 38.75
CA ALA A 1100 -20.72 -35.71 39.00
C ALA A 1100 -20.44 -36.60 40.23
N ASP A 1101 -19.30 -37.27 40.27
CA ASP A 1101 -18.93 -38.12 41.42
C ASP A 1101 -18.59 -37.30 42.68
N SER A 1102 -18.14 -37.99 43.74
CA SER A 1102 -17.74 -37.36 45.00
C SER A 1102 -16.53 -36.42 44.87
N SER A 1103 -15.74 -36.53 43.78
CA SER A 1103 -14.63 -35.62 43.46
C SER A 1103 -15.05 -34.45 42.56
N GLY A 1104 -16.32 -34.43 42.11
CA GLY A 1104 -16.84 -33.42 41.21
C GLY A 1104 -16.46 -33.65 39.74
N VAL A 1105 -16.18 -34.89 39.36
CA VAL A 1105 -15.90 -35.30 37.98
C VAL A 1105 -17.16 -35.85 37.32
N LEU A 1106 -17.51 -35.31 36.15
CA LEU A 1106 -18.63 -35.79 35.33
C LEU A 1106 -18.11 -36.78 34.29
N ALA A 1107 -18.71 -37.98 34.24
CA ALA A 1107 -18.37 -39.02 33.27
C ALA A 1107 -19.39 -39.06 32.12
N LEU A 1108 -18.90 -38.98 30.89
CA LEU A 1108 -19.68 -38.99 29.65
C LEU A 1108 -19.36 -40.26 28.86
N THR A 1109 -20.35 -41.12 28.67
CA THR A 1109 -20.19 -42.35 27.90
C THR A 1109 -20.37 -42.09 26.41
N VAL A 1110 -19.36 -42.48 25.63
CA VAL A 1110 -19.32 -42.42 24.17
C VAL A 1110 -19.29 -43.86 23.65
N THR A 1111 -20.21 -44.19 22.74
CA THR A 1111 -20.38 -45.55 22.22
C THR A 1111 -20.37 -45.53 20.70
N ASN A 1112 -19.53 -46.37 20.09
CA ASN A 1112 -19.44 -46.59 18.64
C ASN A 1112 -19.25 -45.29 17.83
N LEU A 1113 -18.40 -44.38 18.31
CA LEU A 1113 -18.13 -43.11 17.63
C LEU A 1113 -17.31 -43.35 16.37
N ARG A 1114 -17.91 -43.10 15.20
CA ARG A 1114 -17.23 -43.24 13.90
C ARG A 1114 -16.48 -41.98 13.49
N THR A 1115 -17.12 -40.82 13.64
CA THR A 1115 -16.60 -39.53 13.18
C THR A 1115 -16.25 -38.64 14.37
N ASP A 1116 -17.26 -38.00 14.97
CA ASP A 1116 -17.17 -37.13 16.13
C ASP A 1116 -18.57 -36.80 16.68
N THR A 1117 -18.60 -36.16 17.84
CA THR A 1117 -19.80 -35.61 18.49
C THR A 1117 -19.38 -34.44 19.37
N ALA A 1118 -20.34 -33.66 19.89
CA ALA A 1118 -20.04 -32.61 20.85
C ALA A 1118 -21.07 -32.59 21.98
N ALA A 1119 -20.73 -31.96 23.10
CA ALA A 1119 -21.64 -31.82 24.22
C ALA A 1119 -21.50 -30.44 24.87
N ARG A 1120 -22.64 -29.85 25.26
CA ARG A 1120 -22.72 -28.75 26.21
C ARG A 1120 -23.20 -29.28 27.56
N ILE A 1121 -22.57 -28.82 28.61
CA ILE A 1121 -22.79 -29.24 29.98
C ILE A 1121 -23.14 -28.00 30.80
N THR A 1122 -24.30 -28.01 31.46
CA THR A 1122 -24.74 -26.90 32.31
C THR A 1122 -25.21 -27.43 33.67
N ARG A 1123 -24.74 -26.81 34.74
CA ARG A 1123 -25.18 -27.13 36.11
C ARG A 1123 -26.69 -26.91 36.24
N LYS A 1124 -27.39 -27.89 36.85
CA LYS A 1124 -28.81 -27.79 37.17
C LYS A 1124 -29.06 -27.16 38.53
#